data_AF-A0A5B2V7D9-F1
#
_entry.id   AF-A0A5B2V7D9-F1
#
_cell.length_a   1.000
_cell.length_b   1.000
_cell.length_c   1.000
_cell.angle_alpha   90.00
_cell.angle_beta   90.00
_cell.angle_gamma   90.00
#
_symmetry.space_group_name_H-M   'P 1'
#
loop_
_entity.id
_entity.type
_entity.pdbx_description
1 polymer ?
#
loop_
_entity_poly.entity_id
_entity_poly.type
_entity_poly.pdbx_seq_one_letter_code
_entity_poly.pdbx_strand_id
1 'polypeptide(L)'
;MHPDAQDQLPVSRAMRTFTDLKGRDEPPLPTWDAPKLGEPAHGFVTRLCWLARRSSVAALLTGHGLGGRDIKPSECLEFAFSFPIREKDALLAATPIVEANRVAFLGQAVRRRQWQISQRRFCPACLAENPYHRVWWDLPAFARCPYHELDIACTDAGGLALPWWSPSFSHSPTGKPLQRFGVPHRTPPVPSLEAYILSRFGIEARAQVPLLDGLPFLGDVLDMVELVGRVALGGASRRRPVVNQTNGFDRARVLRAGYDIVAKGEDALVALLHRVAGERAAGGGGRGKTLFGWIEQAISEEDGEHVPPLRRAMLQVVIERGDFSPATGGEWTNGAAGWVPVPTLARELGLTDERLRRISETLGIHERQFGSARSRYRAFTPDQADFVRTTLSSLLDRTGAAEFLGVSRCTVGAFLSSGELKLFAVIGKDEARDRFRPEDLLAFQSGIMAGTRIISEAPPGFKPLSQVRRTCKTNPAALVAEELQRPDGALRVGDRLGDVLVPDPQARKDMAAARAARWVHPGLSRAAAAKMFGDCEAVIDAFVRAGLLKTLPKAGASSRICPASLNGLRERWAPVSIYKGFLGVALGANVGKCLSSRGVRVLEQALLPRSVAVERASARAVLGIDRDPDDPATGSVIAFETALLQALIPELSWSLAGRSSGLRLRTSKAEIVVLVAADLDQGVVDLILAGGRMDRHVDPVCRVPAPELQDVRGWPALTKRIVAELRQLRSSYKVRTSFPSENRAGPP
;
A
#
# COMPACT_ATOMS: atom_id res chain seq x y z
N MET A 1 -10.40 11.02 34.90
CA MET A 1 -10.61 9.61 34.51
C MET A 1 -10.54 8.79 35.79
N HIS A 2 -11.64 8.14 36.15
CA HIS A 2 -11.81 7.34 37.38
C HIS A 2 -10.87 6.12 37.40
N PRO A 3 -10.34 5.71 38.56
CA PRO A 3 -9.45 4.55 38.69
C PRO A 3 -10.17 3.21 38.96
N ASP A 4 -11.50 3.10 38.80
CA ASP A 4 -12.29 1.99 39.35
C ASP A 4 -12.54 0.79 38.40
N ALA A 5 -11.67 0.57 37.41
CA ALA A 5 -11.74 -0.62 36.55
C ALA A 5 -10.46 -1.45 36.65
N GLN A 6 -10.13 -1.91 37.85
CA GLN A 6 -9.32 -3.13 37.97
C GLN A 6 -10.26 -4.30 37.74
N ASP A 7 -10.13 -4.94 36.57
CA ASP A 7 -10.66 -6.28 36.34
C ASP A 7 -10.24 -7.17 37.51
N GLN A 8 -11.20 -7.49 38.37
CA GLN A 8 -11.02 -8.45 39.43
C GLN A 8 -10.68 -9.77 38.77
N LEU A 9 -9.41 -10.17 38.82
CA LEU A 9 -8.99 -11.52 38.46
C LEU A 9 -9.95 -12.49 39.17
N PRO A 10 -10.53 -13.49 38.47
CA PRO A 10 -11.53 -14.37 39.05
C PRO A 10 -10.85 -15.29 40.07
N VAL A 11 -10.70 -14.81 41.31
CA VAL A 11 -10.26 -15.61 42.47
C VAL A 11 -11.48 -16.31 43.06
N SER A 12 -12.20 -17.07 42.23
CA SER A 12 -13.29 -17.94 42.69
C SER A 12 -12.94 -19.37 42.31
N ARG A 13 -11.90 -19.92 42.92
CA ARG A 13 -11.67 -21.36 42.94
C ARG A 13 -12.09 -21.87 44.30
N ALA A 14 -12.98 -22.86 44.31
CA ALA A 14 -13.48 -23.52 45.51
C ALA A 14 -12.32 -23.91 46.43
N MET A 15 -12.09 -23.11 47.47
CA MET A 15 -11.33 -23.56 48.64
C MET A 15 -12.04 -24.82 49.11
N ARG A 16 -11.31 -25.94 49.16
CA ARG A 16 -11.83 -27.16 49.79
C ARG A 16 -12.35 -26.76 51.17
N THR A 17 -13.59 -27.12 51.48
CA THR A 17 -14.22 -26.90 52.78
C THR A 17 -13.22 -27.30 53.88
N PHE A 18 -12.79 -26.31 54.66
CA PHE A 18 -11.79 -26.45 55.70
C PHE A 18 -12.26 -27.45 56.75
N THR A 19 -11.61 -28.60 56.85
CA THR A 19 -11.78 -29.49 57.99
C THR A 19 -10.97 -28.89 59.14
N ASP A 20 -11.66 -28.38 60.16
CA ASP A 20 -11.03 -27.96 61.42
C ASP A 20 -10.17 -29.14 61.94
N LEU A 21 -8.84 -28.94 62.04
CA LEU A 21 -7.91 -29.97 62.50
C LEU A 21 -7.98 -30.22 64.02
N LYS A 22 -8.95 -29.61 64.72
CA LYS A 22 -9.25 -29.89 66.13
C LYS A 22 -9.56 -31.37 66.33
N GLY A 23 -8.68 -32.06 67.07
CA GLY A 23 -8.88 -33.44 67.49
C GLY A 23 -7.63 -34.32 67.50
N ARG A 24 -6.46 -33.81 67.10
CA ARG A 24 -5.18 -34.52 67.26
C ARG A 24 -4.45 -33.99 68.51
N ASP A 25 -3.98 -34.89 69.37
CA ASP A 25 -3.23 -34.62 70.61
C ASP A 25 -1.85 -33.96 70.35
N GLU A 26 -1.82 -32.83 69.67
CA GLU A 26 -0.59 -32.10 69.37
C GLU A 26 -0.40 -30.92 70.34
N PRO A 27 0.84 -30.73 70.85
CA PRO A 27 1.13 -29.65 71.79
C PRO A 27 0.86 -28.29 71.14
N PRO A 28 0.21 -27.35 71.85
CA PRO A 28 -0.11 -26.04 71.32
C PRO A 28 1.18 -25.34 70.86
N LEU A 29 1.26 -24.98 69.59
CA LEU A 29 2.35 -24.15 69.10
C LEU A 29 2.27 -22.78 69.83
N PRO A 30 3.39 -22.26 70.36
CA PRO A 30 3.41 -21.01 71.11
C PRO A 30 2.93 -19.86 70.23
N THR A 31 2.23 -18.89 70.86
CA THR A 31 1.71 -17.61 70.30
C THR A 31 1.87 -17.41 68.80
N TRP A 32 0.75 -17.49 68.09
CA TRP A 32 0.64 -17.22 66.66
C TRP A 32 0.88 -15.74 66.36
N ASP A 33 2.13 -15.39 66.09
CA ASP A 33 2.48 -14.05 65.63
C ASP A 33 1.80 -13.76 64.28
N ALA A 34 1.49 -12.48 64.03
CA ALA A 34 0.91 -12.07 62.76
C ALA A 34 1.93 -12.28 61.61
N PRO A 35 1.46 -12.58 60.39
CA PRO A 35 2.26 -12.49 59.17
C PRO A 35 3.00 -11.15 59.09
N LYS A 36 4.26 -11.16 58.64
CA LYS A 36 5.02 -9.92 58.40
C LYS A 36 4.75 -9.39 56.98
N LEU A 37 5.11 -8.14 56.74
CA LEU A 37 4.94 -7.48 55.45
C LEU A 37 5.58 -8.29 54.31
N GLY A 38 4.76 -8.75 53.36
CA GLY A 38 5.19 -9.55 52.22
C GLY A 38 5.62 -10.97 52.54
N GLU A 39 5.32 -11.48 53.74
CA GLU A 39 5.63 -12.85 54.15
C GLU A 39 4.64 -13.85 53.49
N PRO A 40 5.10 -14.75 52.62
CA PRO A 40 4.23 -15.78 52.03
C PRO A 40 4.00 -16.94 53.01
N ALA A 41 2.96 -17.75 52.80
CA ALA A 41 2.62 -18.88 53.67
C ALA A 41 3.79 -19.85 53.93
N HIS A 42 4.58 -20.17 52.91
CA HIS A 42 5.73 -21.06 53.06
C HIS A 42 6.85 -20.44 53.91
N GLY A 43 7.00 -19.10 53.89
CA GLY A 43 7.88 -18.35 54.79
C GLY A 43 7.35 -18.31 56.22
N PHE A 44 6.04 -18.03 56.37
CA PHE A 44 5.35 -18.00 57.65
C PHE A 44 5.41 -19.34 58.38
N VAL A 45 5.12 -20.45 57.70
CA VAL A 45 5.23 -21.81 58.26
C VAL A 45 6.67 -22.15 58.67
N THR A 46 7.66 -21.71 57.88
CA THR A 46 9.07 -21.86 58.25
C THR A 46 9.39 -21.13 59.55
N ARG A 47 8.90 -19.89 59.70
CA ARG A 47 9.07 -19.08 60.92
C ARG A 47 8.34 -19.69 62.12
N LEU A 48 7.12 -20.19 61.93
CA LEU A 48 6.37 -20.90 62.97
C LEU A 48 7.10 -22.16 63.44
N CYS A 49 7.64 -22.94 62.51
CA CYS A 49 8.43 -24.13 62.82
C CYS A 49 9.63 -23.79 63.73
N TRP A 50 10.31 -22.68 63.44
CA TRP A 50 11.40 -22.16 64.28
C TRP A 50 10.93 -21.73 65.67
N LEU A 51 9.85 -20.94 65.76
CA LEU A 51 9.29 -20.48 67.03
C LEU A 51 8.82 -21.65 67.92
N ALA A 52 8.30 -22.70 67.29
CA ALA A 52 7.91 -23.94 67.94
C ALA A 52 9.10 -24.85 68.32
N ARG A 53 10.34 -24.41 68.07
CA ARG A 53 11.58 -25.16 68.32
C ARG A 53 11.60 -26.54 67.67
N ARG A 54 10.96 -26.67 66.49
CA ARG A 54 11.03 -27.88 65.67
C ARG A 54 12.28 -27.80 64.79
N SER A 55 12.93 -28.94 64.57
CA SER A 55 14.19 -29.01 63.81
C SER A 55 13.99 -29.04 62.29
N SER A 56 12.77 -29.29 61.80
CA SER A 56 12.49 -29.46 60.38
C SER A 56 11.06 -29.06 60.01
N VAL A 57 10.93 -28.17 59.02
CA VAL A 57 9.64 -27.80 58.41
C VAL A 57 9.00 -29.00 57.70
N ALA A 58 9.82 -29.85 57.08
CA ALA A 58 9.34 -31.06 56.42
C ALA A 58 8.68 -32.02 57.42
N ALA A 59 9.29 -32.19 58.60
CA ALA A 59 8.73 -33.03 59.67
C ALA A 59 7.43 -32.43 60.23
N LEU A 60 7.37 -31.11 60.42
CA LEU A 60 6.17 -30.41 60.85
C LEU A 60 5.00 -30.65 59.87
N LEU A 61 5.22 -30.40 58.58
CA LEU A 61 4.19 -30.57 57.54
C LEU A 61 3.76 -32.04 57.42
N THR A 62 4.71 -32.98 57.46
CA THR A 62 4.41 -34.42 57.37
C THR A 62 3.57 -34.90 58.56
N GLY A 63 3.85 -34.40 59.77
CA GLY A 63 3.03 -34.70 60.96
C GLY A 63 1.56 -34.29 60.80
N HIS A 64 1.31 -33.25 60.01
CA HIS A 64 -0.04 -32.77 59.69
C HIS A 64 -0.62 -33.38 58.41
N GLY A 65 0.03 -34.40 57.84
CA GLY A 65 -0.42 -35.09 56.63
C GLY A 65 -0.19 -34.32 55.32
N LEU A 66 0.67 -33.30 55.34
CA LEU A 66 1.05 -32.50 54.17
C LEU A 66 2.39 -32.93 53.59
N GLY A 67 2.68 -32.53 52.34
CA GLY A 67 3.93 -32.87 51.67
C GLY A 67 5.13 -32.11 52.26
N GLY A 68 5.97 -32.79 53.06
CA GLY A 68 7.16 -32.15 53.65
C GLY A 68 8.38 -32.05 52.73
N ARG A 69 8.46 -32.84 51.65
CA ARG A 69 9.65 -32.90 50.76
C ARG A 69 9.74 -31.72 49.80
N ASP A 70 8.61 -31.36 49.20
CA ASP A 70 8.49 -30.24 48.26
C ASP A 70 7.55 -29.20 48.86
N ILE A 71 8.09 -28.05 49.24
CA ILE A 71 7.26 -27.01 49.84
C ILE A 71 6.28 -26.48 48.80
N LYS A 72 4.98 -26.63 49.08
CA LYS A 72 3.91 -26.10 48.24
C LYS A 72 3.28 -24.89 48.92
N PRO A 73 3.32 -23.69 48.32
CA PRO A 73 2.71 -22.50 48.90
C PRO A 73 1.24 -22.68 49.29
N SER A 74 0.45 -23.41 48.47
CA SER A 74 -0.95 -23.69 48.75
C SER A 74 -1.15 -24.59 49.98
N GLU A 75 -0.37 -25.66 50.12
CA GLU A 75 -0.46 -26.55 51.30
C GLU A 75 -0.01 -25.81 52.57
N CYS A 76 1.01 -24.94 52.47
CA CYS A 76 1.44 -24.09 53.58
C CYS A 76 0.36 -23.07 53.99
N LEU A 77 -0.40 -22.55 53.01
CA LEU A 77 -1.49 -21.63 53.27
C LEU A 77 -2.67 -22.32 53.95
N GLU A 78 -3.06 -23.50 53.45
CA GLU A 78 -4.07 -24.35 54.09
C GLU A 78 -3.69 -24.67 55.54
N PHE A 79 -2.43 -25.06 55.77
CA PHE A 79 -1.88 -25.26 57.10
C PHE A 79 -2.00 -24.00 57.97
N ALA A 80 -1.50 -22.85 57.50
CA ALA A 80 -1.55 -21.59 58.26
C ALA A 80 -2.99 -21.15 58.58
N PHE A 81 -3.94 -21.40 57.67
CA PHE A 81 -5.34 -20.99 57.82
C PHE A 81 -6.13 -21.87 58.78
N SER A 82 -5.65 -23.09 59.06
CA SER A 82 -6.22 -23.95 60.11
C SER A 82 -6.05 -23.37 61.52
N PHE A 83 -5.18 -22.36 61.70
CA PHE A 83 -4.92 -21.71 62.97
C PHE A 83 -5.61 -20.34 63.10
N PRO A 84 -5.87 -19.86 64.34
CA PRO A 84 -6.48 -18.56 64.59
C PRO A 84 -5.44 -17.41 64.48
N ILE A 85 -4.79 -17.30 63.32
CA ILE A 85 -3.83 -16.21 63.06
C ILE A 85 -4.54 -14.91 62.64
N ARG A 86 -3.97 -13.76 63.01
CA ARG A 86 -4.42 -12.44 62.54
C ARG A 86 -3.93 -12.19 61.11
N GLU A 87 -4.54 -11.22 60.42
CA GLU A 87 -4.09 -10.72 59.10
C GLU A 87 -3.97 -11.81 58.01
N LYS A 88 -4.92 -12.76 57.99
CA LYS A 88 -4.98 -13.82 56.97
C LYS A 88 -4.99 -13.27 55.54
N ASP A 89 -5.58 -12.10 55.32
CA ASP A 89 -5.63 -11.45 54.00
C ASP A 89 -4.26 -11.02 53.51
N ALA A 90 -3.39 -10.51 54.40
CA ALA A 90 -2.02 -10.15 54.04
C ALA A 90 -1.20 -11.39 53.64
N LEU A 91 -1.38 -12.49 54.39
CA LEU A 91 -0.75 -13.78 54.09
C LEU A 91 -1.26 -14.37 52.76
N LEU A 92 -2.58 -14.30 52.53
CA LEU A 92 -3.20 -14.75 51.29
C LEU A 92 -2.65 -13.96 50.10
N ALA A 93 -2.63 -12.63 50.20
CA ALA A 93 -2.12 -11.76 49.16
C ALA A 93 -0.63 -12.03 48.86
N ALA A 94 0.19 -12.25 49.88
CA ALA A 94 1.62 -12.54 49.70
C ALA A 94 1.91 -13.97 49.23
N THR A 95 0.96 -14.91 49.31
CA THR A 95 1.22 -16.31 48.98
C THR A 95 1.07 -16.57 47.47
N PRO A 96 2.10 -17.14 46.80
CA PRO A 96 2.03 -17.45 45.38
C PRO A 96 0.91 -18.44 45.01
N ILE A 97 0.03 -18.02 44.11
CA ILE A 97 -0.93 -18.87 43.41
C ILE A 97 -0.26 -19.38 42.14
N VAL A 98 0.08 -20.67 42.12
CA VAL A 98 0.83 -21.30 41.05
C VAL A 98 -0.11 -21.97 40.05
N GLU A 99 -0.05 -21.53 38.80
CA GLU A 99 -0.73 -22.17 37.67
C GLU A 99 0.30 -22.75 36.68
N ALA A 100 -0.17 -23.33 35.58
CA ALA A 100 0.68 -24.01 34.61
C ALA A 100 1.73 -23.07 33.99
N ASN A 101 1.34 -21.87 33.58
CA ASN A 101 2.20 -20.91 32.87
C ASN A 101 2.42 -19.58 33.62
N ARG A 102 1.72 -19.34 34.73
CA ARG A 102 1.77 -18.09 35.50
C ARG A 102 1.78 -18.33 37.00
N VAL A 103 2.29 -17.34 37.74
CA VAL A 103 2.28 -17.30 39.20
C VAL A 103 1.80 -15.91 39.61
N ALA A 104 0.82 -15.83 40.50
CA ALA A 104 0.25 -14.57 40.96
C ALA A 104 0.41 -14.38 42.48
N PHE A 105 0.78 -13.17 42.90
CA PHE A 105 0.87 -12.74 44.30
C PHE A 105 0.97 -11.21 44.37
N LEU A 106 0.54 -10.63 45.49
CA LEU A 106 0.53 -9.18 45.75
C LEU A 106 -0.08 -8.38 44.60
N GLY A 107 -1.20 -8.87 44.05
CA GLY A 107 -1.91 -8.23 42.94
C GLY A 107 -1.18 -8.22 41.60
N GLN A 108 -0.02 -8.89 41.48
CA GLN A 108 0.74 -8.99 40.24
C GLN A 108 0.85 -10.45 39.78
N ALA A 109 1.06 -10.63 38.47
CA ALA A 109 1.33 -11.92 37.87
C ALA A 109 2.70 -11.92 37.17
N VAL A 110 3.40 -13.05 37.24
CA VAL A 110 4.65 -13.32 36.52
C VAL A 110 4.55 -14.65 35.77
N ARG A 111 5.38 -14.85 34.75
CA ARG A 111 5.46 -16.14 34.06
C ARG A 111 6.08 -17.18 34.96
N ARG A 112 5.69 -18.46 34.81
CA ARG A 112 6.19 -19.55 35.66
C ARG A 112 7.71 -19.68 35.71
N ARG A 113 8.41 -19.33 34.61
CA ARG A 113 9.89 -19.31 34.49
C ARG A 113 10.57 -18.16 35.23
N GLN A 114 9.82 -17.12 35.61
CA GLN A 114 10.30 -15.94 36.30
C GLN A 114 10.14 -16.06 37.83
N TRP A 115 9.63 -17.19 38.32
CA TRP A 115 9.44 -17.47 39.75
C TRP A 115 10.13 -18.77 40.14
N GLN A 116 10.86 -18.73 41.26
CA GLN A 116 11.68 -19.86 41.73
C GLN A 116 11.62 -19.96 43.25
N ILE A 117 11.15 -21.12 43.74
CA ILE A 117 11.17 -21.48 45.17
C ILE A 117 11.95 -22.76 45.45
N SER A 118 12.70 -23.30 44.49
CA SER A 118 13.50 -24.52 44.74
C SER A 118 14.61 -24.31 45.78
N GLN A 119 15.04 -23.06 45.96
CA GLN A 119 16.03 -22.66 46.95
C GLN A 119 15.53 -21.43 47.70
N ARG A 120 15.82 -21.35 49.00
CA ARG A 120 15.44 -20.20 49.81
C ARG A 120 16.40 -19.04 49.52
N ARG A 121 15.86 -17.98 48.92
CA ARG A 121 16.58 -16.75 48.58
C ARG A 121 16.37 -15.69 49.66
N PHE A 122 17.40 -14.93 50.01
CA PHE A 122 17.32 -13.97 51.10
C PHE A 122 18.33 -12.82 50.99
N CYS A 123 18.00 -11.68 51.60
CA CYS A 123 18.99 -10.65 51.90
C CYS A 123 19.52 -10.85 53.34
N PRO A 124 20.84 -11.05 53.53
CA PRO A 124 21.43 -11.26 54.86
C PRO A 124 21.16 -10.13 55.86
N ALA A 125 21.13 -8.88 55.40
CA ALA A 125 20.87 -7.72 56.25
C ALA A 125 19.39 -7.59 56.62
N CYS A 126 18.47 -7.78 55.67
CA CYS A 126 17.03 -7.85 55.96
C CYS A 126 16.67 -8.94 56.98
N LEU A 127 17.36 -10.10 56.96
CA LEU A 127 17.18 -11.15 57.96
C LEU A 127 17.76 -10.78 59.33
N ALA A 128 18.82 -9.96 59.37
CA ALA A 128 19.39 -9.44 60.61
C ALA A 128 18.44 -8.45 61.29
N GLU A 129 17.74 -7.63 60.50
CA GLU A 129 16.70 -6.72 60.99
C GLU A 129 15.44 -7.46 61.42
N ASN A 130 14.90 -8.31 60.53
CA ASN A 130 13.66 -9.02 60.74
C ASN A 130 13.75 -10.43 60.13
N PRO A 131 13.83 -11.49 60.96
CA PRO A 131 14.15 -12.86 60.52
C PRO A 131 12.93 -13.58 59.91
N TYR A 132 12.51 -13.14 58.73
CA TYR A 132 11.42 -13.75 57.96
C TYR A 132 11.67 -13.68 56.44
N HIS A 133 11.02 -14.57 55.69
CA HIS A 133 11.11 -14.62 54.23
C HIS A 133 10.15 -13.64 53.56
N ARG A 134 10.59 -13.00 52.46
CA ARG A 134 9.75 -12.08 51.69
C ARG A 134 9.49 -12.64 50.30
N VAL A 135 8.24 -12.63 49.84
CA VAL A 135 7.83 -13.29 48.58
C VAL A 135 8.57 -12.76 47.34
N TRP A 136 8.95 -11.48 47.32
CA TRP A 136 9.69 -10.92 46.19
C TRP A 136 11.11 -11.50 46.05
N TRP A 137 11.66 -12.14 47.10
CA TRP A 137 12.90 -12.91 46.97
C TRP A 137 12.74 -14.17 46.12
N ASP A 138 11.51 -14.64 45.88
CA ASP A 138 11.25 -15.78 44.99
C ASP A 138 11.34 -15.41 43.50
N LEU A 139 11.53 -14.12 43.17
CA LEU A 139 11.74 -13.65 41.81
C LEU A 139 13.24 -13.57 41.51
N PRO A 140 13.82 -14.42 40.62
CA PRO A 140 15.24 -14.32 40.25
C PRO A 140 15.66 -12.94 39.73
N ALA A 141 14.72 -12.17 39.17
CA ALA A 141 14.95 -10.79 38.74
C ALA A 141 15.17 -9.81 39.91
N PHE A 142 14.69 -10.14 41.11
CA PHE A 142 15.03 -9.45 42.35
C PHE A 142 16.41 -9.96 42.80
N ALA A 143 17.47 -9.42 42.20
CA ALA A 143 18.83 -9.91 42.36
C ALA A 143 19.58 -9.17 43.46
N ARG A 144 19.23 -7.90 43.73
CA ARG A 144 19.86 -7.07 44.74
C ARG A 144 18.83 -6.41 45.65
N CYS A 145 19.07 -6.40 46.95
CA CYS A 145 18.21 -5.70 47.89
C CYS A 145 18.33 -4.18 47.71
N PRO A 146 17.24 -3.44 47.48
CA PRO A 146 17.32 -1.99 47.25
C PRO A 146 17.48 -1.18 48.56
N TYR A 147 17.24 -1.79 49.72
CA TYR A 147 17.44 -1.15 51.05
C TYR A 147 18.89 -1.26 51.53
N HIS A 148 19.54 -2.41 51.30
CA HIS A 148 20.88 -2.72 51.83
C HIS A 148 21.96 -2.80 50.76
N GLU A 149 21.58 -2.73 49.49
CA GLU A 149 22.50 -2.83 48.35
C GLU A 149 23.33 -4.14 48.31
N LEU A 150 22.83 -5.20 48.95
CA LEU A 150 23.44 -6.53 48.93
C LEU A 150 22.77 -7.43 47.90
N ASP A 151 23.56 -8.31 47.28
CA ASP A 151 23.00 -9.36 46.44
C ASP A 151 22.13 -10.32 47.26
N ILE A 152 21.06 -10.81 46.64
CA ILE A 152 20.17 -11.81 47.22
C ILE A 152 20.89 -13.16 47.18
N ALA A 153 21.24 -13.66 48.36
CA ALA A 153 21.89 -14.94 48.53
C ALA A 153 20.89 -16.10 48.41
N CYS A 154 21.34 -17.25 47.92
CA CYS A 154 20.61 -18.52 48.01
C CYS A 154 21.43 -19.63 48.69
N THR A 155 22.64 -19.30 49.11
CA THR A 155 23.59 -20.18 49.78
C THR A 155 24.02 -19.59 51.11
N ASP A 156 24.48 -20.43 52.03
CA ASP A 156 25.19 -19.98 53.22
C ASP A 156 26.63 -19.54 52.92
N ALA A 157 27.37 -19.13 53.96
CA ALA A 157 28.77 -18.72 53.85
C ALA A 157 29.72 -19.85 53.40
N GLY A 158 29.28 -21.11 53.44
CA GLY A 158 30.02 -22.27 52.92
C GLY A 158 29.67 -22.62 51.48
N GLY A 159 28.79 -21.85 50.82
CA GLY A 159 28.35 -22.10 49.45
C GLY A 159 27.26 -23.18 49.33
N LEU A 160 26.71 -23.67 50.44
CA LEU A 160 25.63 -24.67 50.40
C LEU A 160 24.28 -24.00 50.21
N ALA A 161 23.50 -24.48 49.24
CA ALA A 161 22.16 -23.98 48.97
C ALA A 161 21.25 -24.15 50.20
N LEU A 162 20.45 -23.13 50.50
CA LEU A 162 19.61 -23.10 51.69
C LEU A 162 18.26 -23.77 51.40
N PRO A 163 17.95 -24.93 52.04
CA PRO A 163 16.73 -25.66 51.76
C PRO A 163 15.55 -25.17 52.60
N TRP A 164 14.33 -25.36 52.09
CA TRP A 164 13.09 -24.98 52.78
C TRP A 164 12.76 -25.82 54.01
N TRP A 165 13.32 -27.03 54.13
CA TRP A 165 13.11 -27.83 55.34
C TRP A 165 13.80 -27.23 56.57
N SER A 166 14.79 -26.34 56.38
CA SER A 166 15.51 -25.70 57.48
C SER A 166 14.68 -24.59 58.11
N PRO A 167 14.29 -24.69 59.40
CA PRO A 167 13.39 -23.73 60.02
C PRO A 167 14.07 -22.39 60.35
N SER A 168 15.38 -22.37 60.57
CA SER A 168 16.08 -21.19 61.05
C SER A 168 16.29 -20.14 59.94
N PHE A 169 16.03 -18.88 60.26
CA PHE A 169 16.43 -17.71 59.45
C PHE A 169 17.75 -17.08 59.91
N SER A 170 18.33 -17.59 61.00
CA SER A 170 19.56 -17.06 61.59
C SER A 170 20.77 -17.91 61.23
N HIS A 171 20.60 -19.23 61.11
CA HIS A 171 21.66 -20.18 60.80
C HIS A 171 21.23 -21.15 59.70
N SER A 172 22.17 -21.56 58.85
CA SER A 172 21.97 -22.66 57.91
C SER A 172 21.96 -24.01 58.64
N PRO A 173 21.57 -25.11 57.97
CA PRO A 173 21.70 -26.44 58.55
C PRO A 173 23.10 -26.85 59.01
N THR A 174 24.14 -26.22 58.44
CA THR A 174 25.54 -26.44 58.83
C THR A 174 25.99 -25.53 59.98
N GLY A 175 25.07 -24.79 60.59
CA GLY A 175 25.34 -23.86 61.69
C GLY A 175 26.00 -22.55 61.25
N LYS A 176 26.15 -22.29 59.94
CA LYS A 176 26.72 -21.04 59.45
C LYS A 176 25.72 -19.90 59.56
N PRO A 177 26.12 -18.69 59.97
CA PRO A 177 25.21 -17.56 60.08
C PRO A 177 24.68 -17.15 58.69
N LEU A 178 23.38 -16.85 58.63
CA LEU A 178 22.71 -16.30 57.44
C LEU A 178 22.59 -14.78 57.48
N GLN A 179 22.67 -14.21 58.68
CA GLN A 179 22.47 -12.79 58.94
C GLN A 179 23.78 -12.00 58.75
N ARG A 180 23.66 -10.77 58.26
CA ARG A 180 24.77 -9.80 58.20
C ARG A 180 24.38 -8.53 58.91
N PHE A 181 24.91 -8.35 60.13
CA PHE A 181 24.70 -7.16 60.95
C PHE A 181 25.55 -5.98 60.48
N GLY A 182 25.17 -4.76 60.89
CA GLY A 182 25.94 -3.53 60.64
C GLY A 182 25.86 -2.98 59.22
N VAL A 183 25.00 -3.53 58.36
CA VAL A 183 24.75 -2.98 57.01
C VAL A 183 23.68 -1.88 57.11
N PRO A 184 23.94 -0.65 56.65
CA PRO A 184 22.96 0.44 56.74
C PRO A 184 21.69 0.15 55.93
N HIS A 185 20.54 0.47 56.52
CA HIS A 185 19.23 0.48 55.85
C HIS A 185 19.00 1.83 55.16
N ARG A 186 18.56 1.83 53.90
CA ARG A 186 18.28 3.06 53.14
C ARG A 186 16.78 3.31 52.99
N THR A 187 16.36 4.53 53.32
CA THR A 187 14.99 5.02 53.12
C THR A 187 15.05 6.44 52.55
N PRO A 188 14.56 6.69 51.31
CA PRO A 188 13.96 5.72 50.40
C PRO A 188 14.98 4.69 49.87
N PRO A 189 14.50 3.53 49.36
CA PRO A 189 15.35 2.55 48.70
C PRO A 189 16.07 3.15 47.49
N VAL A 190 17.20 2.55 47.10
CA VAL A 190 17.96 2.98 45.92
C VAL A 190 17.13 2.76 44.66
N PRO A 191 17.02 3.75 43.75
CA PRO A 191 16.32 3.58 42.48
C PRO A 191 16.92 2.41 41.67
N SER A 192 16.14 1.35 41.48
CA SER A 192 16.54 0.15 40.74
C SER A 192 15.31 -0.63 40.25
N LEU A 193 15.52 -1.67 39.43
CA LEU A 193 14.46 -2.60 39.05
C LEU A 193 13.78 -3.21 40.28
N GLU A 194 14.55 -3.54 41.32
CA GLU A 194 14.03 -4.10 42.57
C GLU A 194 13.16 -3.10 43.33
N ALA A 195 13.57 -1.84 43.43
CA ALA A 195 12.71 -0.79 43.99
C ALA A 195 11.41 -0.62 43.17
N TYR A 196 11.50 -0.69 41.83
CA TYR A 196 10.32 -0.67 40.96
C TYR A 196 9.40 -1.88 41.20
N ILE A 197 9.95 -3.09 41.36
CA ILE A 197 9.20 -4.31 41.71
C ILE A 197 8.44 -4.12 43.04
N LEU A 198 9.09 -3.58 44.08
CA LEU A 198 8.44 -3.30 45.36
C LEU A 198 7.30 -2.29 45.21
N SER A 199 7.49 -1.26 44.38
CA SER A 199 6.46 -0.28 44.10
C SER A 199 5.23 -0.88 43.38
N ARG A 200 5.45 -1.85 42.48
CA ARG A 200 4.37 -2.59 41.79
C ARG A 200 3.58 -3.50 42.73
N PHE A 201 4.23 -3.99 43.79
CA PHE A 201 3.57 -4.75 44.85
C PHE A 201 2.86 -3.88 45.90
N GLY A 202 2.95 -2.55 45.79
CA GLY A 202 2.39 -1.63 46.79
C GLY A 202 3.13 -1.63 48.13
N ILE A 203 4.37 -2.14 48.15
CA ILE A 203 5.24 -2.14 49.34
C ILE A 203 5.93 -0.78 49.50
N GLU A 204 6.30 -0.18 48.38
CA GLU A 204 6.96 1.12 48.31
C GLU A 204 6.12 2.14 47.55
N ALA A 205 6.43 3.42 47.74
CA ALA A 205 5.83 4.50 46.95
C ALA A 205 5.99 4.21 45.45
N ARG A 206 4.92 4.48 44.69
CA ARG A 206 4.85 4.16 43.25
C ARG A 206 5.95 4.89 42.48
N ALA A 207 6.95 4.15 42.01
CA ALA A 207 7.96 4.66 41.08
C ALA A 207 7.34 4.76 39.68
N GLN A 208 7.46 5.91 39.04
CA GLN A 208 6.95 6.10 37.68
C GLN A 208 8.03 5.73 36.65
N VAL A 209 7.71 4.75 35.81
CA VAL A 209 8.50 4.38 34.65
C VAL A 209 7.52 4.21 33.48
N PRO A 210 7.25 5.27 32.69
CA PRO A 210 6.13 5.30 31.74
C PRO A 210 6.05 4.09 30.79
N LEU A 211 7.19 3.61 30.28
CA LEU A 211 7.25 2.43 29.41
C LEU A 211 6.81 1.13 30.09
N LEU A 212 7.02 1.01 31.40
CA LEU A 212 6.69 -0.18 32.20
C LEU A 212 5.33 -0.03 32.90
N ASP A 213 4.90 1.20 33.19
CA ASP A 213 3.63 1.49 33.88
C ASP A 213 2.41 1.08 33.05
N GLY A 214 2.52 1.15 31.71
CA GLY A 214 1.47 0.70 30.79
C GLY A 214 1.33 -0.82 30.70
N LEU A 215 2.26 -1.60 31.26
CA LEU A 215 2.21 -3.06 31.22
C LEU A 215 1.35 -3.61 32.38
N PRO A 216 0.35 -4.45 32.10
CA PRO A 216 -0.61 -4.91 33.11
C PRO A 216 0.03 -5.83 34.14
N PHE A 217 0.92 -6.72 33.71
CA PHE A 217 1.53 -7.73 34.57
C PHE A 217 3.03 -7.48 34.78
N LEU A 218 3.52 -7.79 35.98
CA LEU A 218 4.95 -7.77 36.28
C LEU A 218 5.74 -8.72 35.37
N GLY A 219 5.14 -9.80 34.88
CA GLY A 219 5.78 -10.71 33.94
C GLY A 219 6.22 -10.03 32.64
N ASP A 220 5.37 -9.17 32.05
CA ASP A 220 5.69 -8.43 30.83
C ASP A 220 6.74 -7.36 31.08
N VAL A 221 6.72 -6.72 32.27
CA VAL A 221 7.78 -5.80 32.71
C VAL A 221 9.13 -6.52 32.70
N LEU A 222 9.21 -7.71 33.30
CA LEU A 222 10.47 -8.46 33.38
C LEU A 222 10.96 -8.92 32.00
N ASP A 223 10.06 -9.32 31.11
CA ASP A 223 10.43 -9.70 29.73
C ASP A 223 10.89 -8.47 28.92
N MET A 224 10.23 -7.31 29.07
CA MET A 224 10.66 -6.05 28.45
C MET A 224 12.06 -5.67 28.89
N VAL A 225 12.30 -5.64 30.20
CA VAL A 225 13.59 -5.29 30.79
C VAL A 225 14.67 -6.27 30.36
N GLU A 226 14.38 -7.59 30.37
CA GLU A 226 15.35 -8.60 29.93
C GLU A 226 15.67 -8.47 28.44
N LEU A 227 14.67 -8.26 27.58
CA LEU A 227 14.85 -8.10 26.14
C LEU A 227 15.64 -6.83 25.82
N VAL A 228 15.27 -5.67 26.37
CA VAL A 228 16.00 -4.41 26.20
C VAL A 228 17.43 -4.53 26.72
N GLY A 229 17.64 -5.23 27.84
CA GLY A 229 18.98 -5.50 28.38
C GLY A 229 19.85 -6.30 27.41
N ARG A 230 19.29 -7.33 26.76
CA ARG A 230 20.00 -8.10 25.72
C ARG A 230 20.32 -7.24 24.50
N VAL A 231 19.41 -6.34 24.11
CA VAL A 231 19.65 -5.36 23.03
C VAL A 231 20.77 -4.39 23.42
N ALA A 232 20.77 -3.89 24.66
CA ALA A 232 21.76 -2.94 25.17
C ALA A 232 23.18 -3.54 25.19
N LEU A 233 23.30 -4.83 25.52
CA LEU A 233 24.59 -5.51 25.66
C LEU A 233 25.07 -6.21 24.37
N GLY A 234 24.16 -6.63 23.50
CA GLY A 234 24.48 -7.46 22.32
C GLY A 234 23.56 -7.27 21.12
N GLY A 235 22.91 -6.11 20.98
CA GLY A 235 22.00 -5.82 19.86
C GLY A 235 22.69 -5.91 18.49
N ALA A 236 23.96 -5.53 18.40
CA ALA A 236 24.73 -5.63 17.16
C ALA A 236 25.19 -7.06 16.80
N SER A 237 25.08 -8.02 17.72
CA SER A 237 25.52 -9.40 17.49
C SER A 237 24.71 -10.09 16.36
N ARG A 238 25.33 -11.07 15.68
CA ARG A 238 24.64 -11.84 14.63
C ARG A 238 23.57 -12.80 15.18
N ARG A 239 23.72 -13.25 16.43
CA ARG A 239 22.83 -14.18 17.11
C ARG A 239 22.31 -13.56 18.39
N ARG A 240 21.13 -14.00 18.84
CA ARG A 240 20.54 -13.61 20.12
C ARG A 240 21.51 -13.98 21.26
N PRO A 241 21.91 -13.02 22.12
CA PRO A 241 22.71 -13.35 23.30
C PRO A 241 21.96 -14.32 24.21
N VAL A 242 22.66 -15.38 24.62
CA VAL A 242 22.15 -16.33 25.60
C VAL A 242 22.47 -15.82 27.00
N VAL A 243 21.53 -15.96 27.92
CA VAL A 243 21.67 -15.50 29.31
C VAL A 243 22.02 -16.70 30.18
N ASN A 244 22.96 -16.51 31.13
CA ASN A 244 23.44 -17.55 32.06
C ASN A 244 24.12 -18.76 31.39
N GLN A 245 24.93 -18.55 30.35
CA GLN A 245 25.81 -19.56 29.75
C GLN A 245 27.27 -19.09 29.78
N THR A 246 28.24 -20.01 29.66
CA THR A 246 29.70 -19.74 29.77
C THR A 246 30.20 -18.62 28.86
N ASN A 247 29.54 -18.38 27.72
CA ASN A 247 29.85 -17.33 26.75
C ASN A 247 28.74 -16.25 26.65
N GLY A 248 27.80 -16.26 27.60
CA GLY A 248 26.63 -15.38 27.64
C GLY A 248 26.79 -14.22 28.62
N PHE A 249 25.73 -13.42 28.74
CA PHE A 249 25.67 -12.38 29.78
C PHE A 249 25.04 -12.92 31.06
N ASP A 250 25.57 -12.47 32.20
CA ASP A 250 24.94 -12.66 33.50
C ASP A 250 23.55 -12.00 33.52
N ARG A 251 22.55 -12.69 34.10
CA ARG A 251 21.17 -12.20 34.12
C ARG A 251 21.01 -10.89 34.88
N ALA A 252 21.68 -10.71 36.02
CA ALA A 252 21.56 -9.48 36.79
C ALA A 252 22.12 -8.29 36.01
N ARG A 253 23.23 -8.50 35.28
CA ARG A 253 23.78 -7.50 34.35
C ARG A 253 22.82 -7.14 33.21
N VAL A 254 22.15 -8.13 32.61
CA VAL A 254 21.15 -7.92 31.55
C VAL A 254 19.98 -7.09 32.09
N LEU A 255 19.40 -7.49 33.22
CA LEU A 255 18.24 -6.81 33.80
C LEU A 255 18.57 -5.36 34.20
N ARG A 256 19.75 -5.11 34.77
CA ARG A 256 20.20 -3.75 35.09
C ARG A 256 20.32 -2.90 33.84
N ALA A 257 21.03 -3.38 32.81
CA ALA A 257 21.20 -2.66 31.55
C ALA A 257 19.86 -2.36 30.87
N GLY A 258 18.90 -3.29 30.94
CA GLY A 258 17.56 -3.08 30.42
C GLY A 258 16.78 -2.02 31.19
N TYR A 259 16.78 -2.12 32.52
CA TYR A 259 16.09 -1.18 33.40
C TYR A 259 16.62 0.24 33.23
N ASP A 260 17.95 0.40 33.18
CA ASP A 260 18.61 1.72 33.00
C ASP A 260 18.18 2.44 31.72
N ILE A 261 17.78 1.70 30.67
CA ILE A 261 17.27 2.26 29.42
C ILE A 261 15.78 2.59 29.54
N VAL A 262 14.96 1.64 29.96
CA VAL A 262 13.49 1.85 30.02
C VAL A 262 13.09 2.87 31.08
N ALA A 263 13.85 3.00 32.17
CA ALA A 263 13.66 4.02 33.20
C ALA A 263 13.84 5.45 32.66
N LYS A 264 14.58 5.63 31.55
CA LYS A 264 14.80 6.92 30.89
C LYS A 264 13.75 7.24 29.81
N GLY A 265 12.80 6.33 29.56
CA GLY A 265 11.69 6.55 28.64
C GLY A 265 11.94 6.12 27.19
N GLU A 266 10.96 6.42 26.33
CA GLU A 266 10.91 5.97 24.93
C GLU A 266 12.08 6.52 24.09
N ASP A 267 12.50 7.77 24.31
CA ASP A 267 13.62 8.38 23.60
C ASP A 267 14.95 7.62 23.84
N ALA A 268 15.20 7.16 25.05
CA ALA A 268 16.39 6.37 25.37
C ALA A 268 16.38 4.99 24.69
N LEU A 269 15.19 4.38 24.59
CA LEU A 269 14.98 3.13 23.86
C LEU A 269 15.19 3.33 22.34
N VAL A 270 14.63 4.39 21.76
CA VAL A 270 14.83 4.77 20.35
C VAL A 270 16.30 5.06 20.06
N ALA A 271 16.98 5.80 20.93
CA ALA A 271 18.41 6.07 20.81
C ALA A 271 19.27 4.79 20.87
N LEU A 272 18.92 3.84 21.75
CA LEU A 272 19.56 2.52 21.80
C LEU A 272 19.38 1.78 20.47
N LEU A 273 18.16 1.76 19.93
CA LEU A 273 17.85 1.08 18.67
C LEU A 273 18.54 1.75 17.47
N HIS A 274 18.68 3.08 17.45
CA HIS A 274 19.50 3.80 16.46
C HIS A 274 20.96 3.38 16.50
N ARG A 275 21.54 3.31 17.70
CA ARG A 275 22.93 2.85 17.90
C ARG A 275 23.11 1.43 17.35
N VAL A 276 22.23 0.51 17.73
CA VAL A 276 22.26 -0.88 17.25
C VAL A 276 22.13 -0.95 15.73
N ALA A 277 21.18 -0.20 15.14
CA ALA A 277 21.02 -0.12 13.70
C ALA A 277 22.28 0.41 13.00
N GLY A 278 22.92 1.45 13.57
CA GLY A 278 24.17 2.02 13.06
C GLY A 278 25.35 1.05 13.11
N GLU A 279 25.57 0.39 14.25
CA GLU A 279 26.64 -0.60 14.42
C GLU A 279 26.47 -1.79 13.47
N ARG A 280 25.23 -2.26 13.28
CA ARG A 280 24.94 -3.34 12.34
C ARG A 280 25.17 -2.92 10.89
N ALA A 281 24.73 -1.73 10.51
CA ALA A 281 24.98 -1.19 9.17
C ALA A 281 26.50 -1.08 8.88
N ALA A 282 27.30 -0.66 9.86
CA ALA A 282 28.76 -0.60 9.75
C ALA A 282 29.39 -2.01 9.59
N GLY A 283 28.82 -3.02 10.24
CA GLY A 283 29.25 -4.43 10.13
C GLY A 283 28.72 -5.18 8.89
N GLY A 284 28.13 -4.48 7.91
CA GLY A 284 27.52 -5.09 6.73
C GLY A 284 26.17 -5.79 6.99
N GLY A 285 25.58 -5.57 8.17
CA GLY A 285 24.21 -5.94 8.49
C GLY A 285 23.21 -5.18 7.61
N GLY A 286 22.22 -5.91 7.08
CA GLY A 286 21.34 -5.41 6.02
C GLY A 286 20.34 -4.32 6.44
N ARG A 287 19.54 -3.88 5.45
CA ARG A 287 18.49 -2.84 5.59
C ARG A 287 17.12 -3.47 5.89
N GLY A 288 16.15 -2.66 6.32
CA GLY A 288 14.77 -3.11 6.52
C GLY A 288 14.62 -4.13 7.65
N LYS A 289 13.96 -5.26 7.41
CA LYS A 289 13.78 -6.35 8.40
C LYS A 289 15.10 -6.78 9.07
N THR A 290 16.16 -6.87 8.28
CA THR A 290 17.50 -7.25 8.78
C THR A 290 18.22 -6.18 9.61
N LEU A 291 17.68 -4.96 9.69
CA LEU A 291 18.29 -3.82 10.40
C LEU A 291 18.55 -4.15 11.87
N PHE A 292 17.62 -4.85 12.51
CA PHE A 292 17.73 -5.23 13.93
C PHE A 292 18.12 -6.69 14.14
N GLY A 293 18.31 -7.47 13.07
CA GLY A 293 18.80 -8.84 13.13
C GLY A 293 17.95 -9.75 14.01
N TRP A 294 18.58 -10.36 15.04
CA TRP A 294 17.92 -11.31 15.93
C TRP A 294 16.78 -10.67 16.75
N ILE A 295 16.77 -9.35 16.90
CA ILE A 295 15.77 -8.64 17.70
C ILE A 295 14.39 -8.75 17.04
N GLU A 296 14.31 -8.61 15.72
CA GLU A 296 13.05 -8.78 14.98
C GLU A 296 12.50 -10.20 15.16
N GLN A 297 13.37 -11.20 15.05
CA GLN A 297 12.99 -12.60 15.26
C GLN A 297 12.48 -12.81 16.69
N ALA A 298 13.20 -12.33 17.70
CA ALA A 298 12.78 -12.45 19.09
C ALA A 298 11.40 -11.83 19.35
N ILE A 299 11.15 -10.64 18.79
CA ILE A 299 9.87 -9.93 18.90
C ILE A 299 8.75 -10.59 18.09
N SER A 300 9.07 -11.38 17.07
CA SER A 300 8.09 -12.17 16.32
C SER A 300 7.72 -13.51 16.97
N GLU A 301 8.63 -14.08 17.76
CA GLU A 301 8.42 -15.34 18.49
C GLU A 301 7.81 -15.13 19.88
N GLU A 302 7.87 -13.90 20.39
CA GLU A 302 7.33 -13.55 21.70
C GLU A 302 5.89 -13.04 21.59
N ASP A 303 5.02 -13.62 22.41
CA ASP A 303 3.70 -13.10 22.72
C ASP A 303 3.77 -12.39 24.09
N GLY A 304 3.36 -11.13 24.15
CA GLY A 304 3.31 -10.34 25.37
C GLY A 304 3.03 -8.86 25.13
N GLU A 305 2.52 -8.16 26.15
CA GLU A 305 2.15 -6.75 26.08
C GLU A 305 3.38 -5.81 25.99
N HIS A 306 4.59 -6.34 26.23
CA HIS A 306 5.85 -5.63 26.01
C HIS A 306 6.26 -5.52 24.55
N VAL A 307 5.67 -6.31 23.65
CA VAL A 307 6.01 -6.37 22.23
C VAL A 307 5.58 -5.10 21.46
N PRO A 308 4.34 -4.59 21.59
CA PRO A 308 3.91 -3.41 20.83
C PRO A 308 4.74 -2.14 21.08
N PRO A 309 5.11 -1.76 22.33
CA PRO A 309 5.99 -0.61 22.57
C PRO A 309 7.36 -0.76 21.88
N LEU A 310 7.95 -1.96 21.91
CA LEU A 310 9.23 -2.23 21.25
C LEU A 310 9.11 -2.16 19.72
N ARG A 311 8.05 -2.74 19.14
CA ARG A 311 7.78 -2.65 17.70
C ARG A 311 7.59 -1.20 17.25
N ARG A 312 6.89 -0.39 18.04
CA ARG A 312 6.70 1.04 17.76
C ARG A 312 8.03 1.78 17.74
N ALA A 313 8.87 1.59 18.76
CA ALA A 313 10.20 2.22 18.82
C ALA A 313 11.11 1.77 17.65
N MET A 314 11.08 0.48 17.28
CA MET A 314 11.80 -0.03 16.11
C MET A 314 11.30 0.58 14.80
N LEU A 315 9.98 0.68 14.64
CA LEU A 315 9.36 1.29 13.47
C LEU A 315 9.76 2.77 13.36
N GLN A 316 9.74 3.50 14.47
CA GLN A 316 10.22 4.88 14.52
C GLN A 316 11.67 5.01 14.05
N VAL A 317 12.59 4.16 14.55
CA VAL A 317 13.99 4.16 14.09
C VAL A 317 14.09 3.86 12.59
N VAL A 318 13.34 2.89 12.07
CA VAL A 318 13.31 2.58 10.64
C VAL A 318 12.85 3.80 9.83
N ILE A 319 11.83 4.50 10.32
CA ILE A 319 11.29 5.72 9.70
C ILE A 319 12.33 6.84 9.66
N GLU A 320 12.93 7.15 10.81
CA GLU A 320 13.90 8.22 10.96
C GLU A 320 15.16 7.98 10.12
N ARG A 321 15.58 6.72 9.99
CA ARG A 321 16.75 6.33 9.16
C ARG A 321 16.44 6.21 7.67
N GLY A 322 15.18 6.03 7.28
CA GLY A 322 14.81 5.77 5.89
C GLY A 322 15.18 4.37 5.38
N ASP A 323 15.47 3.42 6.28
CA ASP A 323 16.00 2.07 5.99
C ASP A 323 14.86 1.05 5.84
N PHE A 324 14.07 1.15 4.77
CA PHE A 324 12.86 0.32 4.58
C PHE A 324 13.06 -0.94 3.72
N SER A 325 12.15 -1.92 3.89
CA SER A 325 11.99 -3.05 2.98
C SER A 325 10.58 -3.11 2.36
N PRO A 326 10.41 -3.76 1.19
CA PRO A 326 9.09 -4.05 0.62
C PRO A 326 8.11 -4.74 1.59
N ALA A 327 8.64 -5.61 2.46
CA ALA A 327 7.85 -6.46 3.35
C ALA A 327 7.33 -5.74 4.61
N THR A 328 7.87 -4.57 4.93
CA THR A 328 7.36 -3.66 5.98
C THR A 328 6.48 -2.55 5.39
N GLY A 329 6.29 -2.54 4.06
CA GLY A 329 5.54 -1.51 3.34
C GLY A 329 4.05 -1.46 3.65
N GLY A 330 3.44 -2.53 4.17
CA GLY A 330 2.00 -2.60 4.47
C GLY A 330 1.57 -1.67 5.60
N GLU A 331 2.33 -1.62 6.69
CA GLU A 331 2.07 -0.68 7.81
C GLU A 331 2.36 0.77 7.40
N TRP A 332 3.31 0.96 6.48
CA TRP A 332 3.64 2.28 5.92
C TRP A 332 2.60 2.79 4.91
N THR A 333 1.99 1.91 4.10
CA THR A 333 0.92 2.32 3.18
C THR A 333 -0.28 2.94 3.88
N ASN A 334 -0.40 2.73 5.19
CA ASN A 334 -1.45 3.29 6.04
C ASN A 334 -1.05 4.64 6.69
N GLY A 335 0.08 5.26 6.31
CA GLY A 335 0.43 6.62 6.74
C GLY A 335 1.03 6.73 8.15
N ALA A 336 1.37 5.61 8.81
CA ALA A 336 1.89 5.58 10.18
C ALA A 336 3.21 6.35 10.39
N ALA A 337 3.92 6.69 9.30
CA ALA A 337 5.17 7.44 9.34
C ALA A 337 5.02 8.95 9.05
N GLY A 338 3.80 9.44 8.85
CA GLY A 338 3.54 10.80 8.34
C GLY A 338 3.87 11.00 6.85
N TRP A 339 4.77 10.21 6.27
CA TRP A 339 5.04 10.26 4.83
C TRP A 339 3.91 9.63 4.02
N VAL A 340 3.52 10.27 2.93
CA VAL A 340 2.49 9.78 2.01
C VAL A 340 3.16 9.06 0.83
N PRO A 341 2.93 7.75 0.66
CA PRO A 341 3.48 7.00 -0.47
C PRO A 341 3.04 7.55 -1.82
N VAL A 342 3.96 7.63 -2.79
CA VAL A 342 3.61 7.97 -4.19
C VAL A 342 2.47 7.08 -4.73
N PRO A 343 2.47 5.74 -4.57
CA PRO A 343 1.38 4.90 -5.08
C PRO A 343 0.04 5.14 -4.36
N THR A 344 0.08 5.46 -3.07
CA THR A 344 -1.13 5.76 -2.27
C THR A 344 -1.73 7.09 -2.72
N LEU A 345 -0.91 8.15 -2.79
CA LEU A 345 -1.34 9.47 -3.24
C LEU A 345 -1.77 9.46 -4.71
N ALA A 346 -1.07 8.71 -5.57
CA ALA A 346 -1.44 8.58 -6.99
C ALA A 346 -2.82 7.93 -7.12
N ARG A 347 -3.09 6.85 -6.38
CA ARG A 347 -4.40 6.18 -6.38
C ARG A 347 -5.50 7.09 -5.85
N GLU A 348 -5.24 7.80 -4.75
CA GLU A 348 -6.15 8.79 -4.16
C GLU A 348 -6.56 9.86 -5.19
N LEU A 349 -5.59 10.36 -5.96
CA LEU A 349 -5.78 11.41 -6.96
C LEU A 349 -6.22 10.89 -8.34
N GLY A 350 -6.42 9.58 -8.51
CA GLY A 350 -6.76 8.98 -9.81
C GLY A 350 -5.65 9.10 -10.88
N LEU A 351 -4.40 9.15 -10.45
CA LEU A 351 -3.19 9.25 -11.27
C LEU A 351 -2.42 7.92 -11.30
N THR A 352 -1.52 7.79 -12.28
CA THR A 352 -0.45 6.78 -12.21
C THR A 352 0.74 7.35 -11.45
N ASP A 353 1.53 6.48 -10.80
CA ASP A 353 2.73 6.86 -10.04
C ASP A 353 3.67 7.76 -10.87
N GLU A 354 4.00 7.34 -12.10
CA GLU A 354 4.86 8.09 -13.01
C GLU A 354 4.27 9.46 -13.40
N ARG A 355 2.94 9.59 -13.44
CA ARG A 355 2.28 10.86 -13.76
C ARG A 355 2.34 11.82 -12.57
N LEU A 356 2.03 11.33 -11.38
CA LEU A 356 2.14 12.09 -10.13
C LEU A 356 3.57 12.61 -9.94
N ARG A 357 4.57 11.78 -10.24
CA ARG A 357 5.98 12.17 -10.23
C ARG A 357 6.28 13.36 -11.13
N ARG A 358 5.91 13.30 -12.42
CA ARG A 358 6.15 14.40 -13.36
C ARG A 358 5.45 15.69 -12.95
N ILE A 359 4.23 15.58 -12.42
CA ILE A 359 3.49 16.72 -11.88
C ILE A 359 4.26 17.33 -10.71
N SER A 360 4.70 16.51 -9.76
CA SER A 360 5.46 16.93 -8.59
C SER A 360 6.79 17.58 -8.97
N GLU A 361 7.53 16.98 -9.92
CA GLU A 361 8.75 17.56 -10.49
C GLU A 361 8.48 18.95 -11.13
N THR A 362 7.37 19.11 -11.85
CA THR A 362 6.97 20.41 -12.44
C THR A 362 6.53 21.44 -11.40
N LEU A 363 6.16 20.99 -10.19
CA LEU A 363 5.85 21.86 -9.05
C LEU A 363 7.08 22.16 -8.19
N GLY A 364 8.28 21.68 -8.56
CA GLY A 364 9.49 21.81 -7.75
C GLY A 364 9.48 20.94 -6.49
N ILE A 365 8.58 19.96 -6.42
CA ILE A 365 8.46 19.05 -5.29
C ILE A 365 9.28 17.81 -5.59
N HIS A 366 10.34 17.64 -4.80
CA HIS A 366 11.17 16.46 -4.87
C HIS A 366 10.72 15.45 -3.82
N GLU A 367 10.14 14.36 -4.30
CA GLU A 367 9.89 13.17 -3.50
C GLU A 367 11.19 12.61 -2.92
N ARG A 368 11.13 12.17 -1.66
CA ARG A 368 12.27 11.51 -1.04
C ARG A 368 12.34 10.07 -1.54
N GLN A 369 13.51 9.67 -2.02
CA GLN A 369 13.79 8.30 -2.41
C GLN A 369 14.33 7.51 -1.22
N PHE A 370 13.73 6.36 -0.97
CA PHE A 370 14.11 5.42 0.08
C PHE A 370 14.44 4.06 -0.53
N GLY A 371 15.26 3.26 0.16
CA GLY A 371 15.64 1.90 -0.27
C GLY A 371 16.85 1.83 -1.20
N SER A 372 17.12 0.65 -1.76
CA SER A 372 18.27 0.39 -2.63
C SER A 372 17.93 0.60 -4.11
N ALA A 373 18.95 0.62 -4.98
CA ALA A 373 18.78 0.87 -6.41
C ALA A 373 17.74 -0.05 -7.10
N ARG A 374 17.50 -1.26 -6.58
CA ARG A 374 16.55 -2.25 -7.12
C ARG A 374 15.11 -2.13 -6.59
N SER A 375 14.87 -1.37 -5.52
CA SER A 375 13.53 -1.14 -4.96
C SER A 375 13.49 0.23 -4.30
N ARG A 376 13.45 1.27 -5.14
CA ARG A 376 13.33 2.65 -4.67
C ARG A 376 11.87 2.94 -4.36
N TYR A 377 11.58 3.13 -3.08
CA TYR A 377 10.31 3.65 -2.61
C TYR A 377 10.37 5.17 -2.65
N ARG A 378 9.26 5.80 -3.04
CA ARG A 378 9.18 7.25 -3.14
C ARG A 378 7.98 7.74 -2.36
N ALA A 379 8.17 8.82 -1.62
CA ALA A 379 7.14 9.39 -0.78
C ALA A 379 7.27 10.90 -0.66
N PHE A 380 6.16 11.53 -0.31
CA PHE A 380 6.04 12.94 0.01
C PHE A 380 5.92 13.14 1.51
N THR A 381 6.40 14.27 2.03
CA THR A 381 5.99 14.72 3.36
C THR A 381 4.47 15.00 3.38
N PRO A 382 3.81 15.07 4.55
CA PRO A 382 2.42 15.51 4.62
C PRO A 382 2.20 16.83 3.88
N ASP A 383 3.03 17.84 4.16
CA ASP A 383 2.91 19.17 3.56
C ASP A 383 3.07 19.15 2.03
N GLN A 384 4.01 18.34 1.52
CA GLN A 384 4.19 18.17 0.07
C GLN A 384 2.97 17.47 -0.56
N ALA A 385 2.44 16.44 0.09
CA ALA A 385 1.26 15.74 -0.39
C ALA A 385 0.02 16.65 -0.40
N ASP A 386 -0.18 17.45 0.65
CA ASP A 386 -1.26 18.42 0.76
C ASP A 386 -1.12 19.52 -0.30
N PHE A 387 0.08 20.04 -0.52
CA PHE A 387 0.32 21.00 -1.58
C PHE A 387 -0.01 20.43 -2.97
N VAL A 388 0.33 19.17 -3.25
CA VAL A 388 -0.07 18.49 -4.49
C VAL A 388 -1.59 18.34 -4.59
N ARG A 389 -2.27 17.95 -3.50
CA ARG A 389 -3.74 17.84 -3.46
C ARG A 389 -4.40 19.17 -3.78
N THR A 390 -4.00 20.23 -3.07
CA THR A 390 -4.54 21.58 -3.26
C THR A 390 -4.29 22.06 -4.69
N THR A 391 -3.08 21.87 -5.22
CA THR A 391 -2.74 22.27 -6.59
C THR A 391 -3.58 21.52 -7.62
N LEU A 392 -3.77 20.20 -7.47
CA LEU A 392 -4.57 19.43 -8.43
C LEU A 392 -6.06 19.77 -8.37
N SER A 393 -6.56 20.14 -7.19
CA SER A 393 -7.94 20.57 -7.00
C SER A 393 -8.25 21.94 -7.61
N SER A 394 -7.24 22.81 -7.75
CA SER A 394 -7.41 24.14 -8.38
C SER A 394 -7.32 24.11 -9.91
N LEU A 395 -6.93 22.98 -10.50
CA LEU A 395 -6.79 22.87 -11.95
C LEU A 395 -8.14 22.88 -12.66
N LEU A 396 -8.22 23.69 -13.71
CA LEU A 396 -9.40 23.75 -14.56
C LEU A 396 -9.35 22.62 -15.58
N ASP A 397 -10.49 21.98 -15.83
CA ASP A 397 -10.64 21.06 -16.95
C ASP A 397 -10.77 21.81 -18.28
N ARG A 398 -10.92 21.09 -19.40
CA ARG A 398 -11.06 21.74 -20.72
C ARG A 398 -12.33 22.60 -20.83
N THR A 399 -13.38 22.33 -20.06
CA THR A 399 -14.60 23.14 -20.03
C THR A 399 -14.36 24.41 -19.22
N GLY A 400 -13.82 24.29 -18.01
CA GLY A 400 -13.44 25.43 -17.19
C GLY A 400 -12.42 26.34 -17.87
N ALA A 401 -11.43 25.77 -18.59
CA ALA A 401 -10.49 26.55 -19.39
C ALA A 401 -11.17 27.29 -20.56
N ALA A 402 -12.18 26.68 -21.19
CA ALA A 402 -12.95 27.29 -22.26
C ALA A 402 -13.79 28.46 -21.74
N GLU A 403 -14.45 28.28 -20.59
CA GLU A 403 -15.20 29.33 -19.89
C GLU A 403 -14.30 30.48 -19.44
N PHE A 404 -13.12 30.15 -18.87
CA PHE A 404 -12.10 31.09 -18.44
C PHE A 404 -11.64 31.98 -19.60
N LEU A 405 -11.31 31.37 -20.74
CA LEU A 405 -10.86 32.06 -21.95
C LEU A 405 -12.02 32.69 -22.76
N GLY A 406 -13.28 32.39 -22.43
CA GLY A 406 -14.46 32.85 -23.19
C GLY A 406 -14.61 32.21 -24.58
N VAL A 407 -14.05 31.03 -24.82
CA VAL A 407 -14.09 30.34 -26.12
C VAL A 407 -14.82 29.00 -26.04
N SER A 408 -15.07 28.36 -27.19
CA SER A 408 -15.60 26.99 -27.18
C SER A 408 -14.56 25.96 -26.76
N ARG A 409 -14.99 24.83 -26.17
CA ARG A 409 -14.11 23.69 -25.85
C ARG A 409 -13.33 23.17 -27.06
N CYS A 410 -13.93 23.22 -28.25
CA CYS A 410 -13.29 22.84 -29.51
C CYS A 410 -12.15 23.77 -29.90
N THR A 411 -12.26 25.07 -29.55
CA THR A 411 -11.25 26.11 -29.77
C THR A 411 -10.05 25.88 -28.86
N VAL A 412 -10.24 25.58 -27.57
CA VAL A 412 -9.15 25.18 -26.66
C VAL A 412 -8.39 23.97 -27.22
N GLY A 413 -9.11 22.95 -27.70
CA GLY A 413 -8.50 21.80 -28.35
C GLY A 413 -7.71 22.14 -29.62
N ALA A 414 -8.04 23.24 -30.31
CA ALA A 414 -7.32 23.71 -31.49
C ALA A 414 -6.01 24.41 -31.10
N PHE A 415 -6.01 25.22 -30.03
CA PHE A 415 -4.78 25.80 -29.46
C PHE A 415 -3.82 24.73 -28.94
N LEU A 416 -4.33 23.69 -28.29
CA LEU A 416 -3.51 22.53 -27.90
C LEU A 416 -2.89 21.83 -29.12
N SER A 417 -3.68 21.58 -30.16
CA SER A 417 -3.22 20.86 -31.35
C SER A 417 -2.17 21.63 -32.16
N SER A 418 -2.17 22.96 -32.04
CA SER A 418 -1.18 23.85 -32.68
C SER A 418 0.04 24.11 -31.81
N GLY A 419 0.01 23.78 -30.52
CA GLY A 419 1.12 24.00 -29.58
C GLY A 419 1.12 25.40 -28.93
N GLU A 420 0.16 26.26 -29.26
CA GLU A 420 0.02 27.62 -28.73
C GLU A 420 -0.35 27.60 -27.24
N LEU A 421 -1.26 26.71 -26.85
CA LEU A 421 -1.61 26.49 -25.44
C LEU A 421 -0.91 25.23 -24.94
N LYS A 422 -0.16 25.35 -23.85
CA LYS A 422 0.50 24.22 -23.21
C LYS A 422 -0.44 23.57 -22.20
N LEU A 423 -0.50 22.25 -22.26
CA LEU A 423 -1.22 21.46 -21.28
C LEU A 423 -0.35 21.25 -20.03
N PHE A 424 -0.91 21.48 -18.85
CA PHE A 424 -0.19 21.19 -17.61
C PHE A 424 -0.19 19.69 -17.31
N ALA A 425 -1.37 19.05 -17.24
CA ALA A 425 -1.49 17.63 -16.97
C ALA A 425 -2.69 16.98 -17.66
N VAL A 426 -2.65 15.64 -17.80
CA VAL A 426 -3.77 14.80 -18.22
C VAL A 426 -4.09 13.88 -17.03
N ILE A 427 -5.29 13.98 -16.47
CA ILE A 427 -5.71 13.19 -15.30
C ILE A 427 -6.67 12.08 -15.73
N GLY A 428 -6.11 11.03 -16.36
CA GLY A 428 -6.77 9.78 -16.79
C GLY A 428 -6.80 9.56 -18.32
N LYS A 429 -7.81 8.87 -18.89
CA LYS A 429 -7.76 8.30 -20.27
C LYS A 429 -8.43 9.08 -21.42
N ASP A 430 -9.23 10.13 -21.17
CA ASP A 430 -10.07 10.82 -22.17
C ASP A 430 -9.77 12.33 -22.27
N GLU A 431 -10.14 12.99 -23.38
CA GLU A 431 -9.92 14.43 -23.61
C GLU A 431 -10.65 15.38 -22.64
N ALA A 432 -11.61 14.89 -21.84
CA ALA A 432 -12.22 15.65 -20.75
C ALA A 432 -11.28 15.82 -19.53
N ARG A 433 -10.08 15.25 -19.61
CA ARG A 433 -9.16 15.11 -18.49
C ARG A 433 -7.91 15.97 -18.61
N ASP A 434 -7.86 16.78 -19.66
CA ASP A 434 -6.92 17.88 -19.73
C ASP A 434 -7.09 18.77 -18.52
N ARG A 435 -5.97 19.20 -17.94
CA ARG A 435 -5.92 20.10 -16.81
C ARG A 435 -5.00 21.25 -17.11
N PHE A 436 -5.49 22.44 -16.77
CA PHE A 436 -4.84 23.72 -16.99
C PHE A 436 -4.69 24.42 -15.66
N ARG A 437 -3.56 25.06 -15.47
CA ARG A 437 -3.40 25.97 -14.35
C ARG A 437 -4.06 27.30 -14.70
N PRO A 438 -4.86 27.91 -13.81
CA PRO A 438 -5.44 29.24 -14.04
C PRO A 438 -4.38 30.29 -14.43
N GLU A 439 -3.19 30.24 -13.82
CA GLU A 439 -2.07 31.14 -14.12
C GLU A 439 -1.53 30.98 -15.55
N ASP A 440 -1.47 29.75 -16.08
CA ASP A 440 -1.02 29.48 -17.45
C ASP A 440 -2.03 30.01 -18.46
N LEU A 441 -3.33 29.86 -18.17
CA LEU A 441 -4.40 30.38 -19.02
C LEU A 441 -4.42 31.91 -19.01
N LEU A 442 -4.20 32.52 -17.84
CA LEU A 442 -4.12 33.97 -17.70
C LEU A 442 -2.91 34.53 -18.45
N ALA A 443 -1.74 33.88 -18.34
CA ALA A 443 -0.54 34.27 -19.07
C ALA A 443 -0.74 34.12 -20.59
N PHE A 444 -1.34 33.03 -21.03
CA PHE A 444 -1.67 32.80 -22.44
C PHE A 444 -2.63 33.86 -22.98
N GLN A 445 -3.74 34.13 -22.27
CA GLN A 445 -4.68 35.18 -22.64
C GLN A 445 -4.00 36.55 -22.68
N SER A 446 -3.24 36.91 -21.65
CA SER A 446 -2.54 38.19 -21.56
C SER A 446 -1.54 38.38 -22.70
N GLY A 447 -0.82 37.32 -23.08
CA GLY A 447 0.12 37.34 -24.21
C GLY A 447 -0.56 37.63 -25.55
N ILE A 448 -1.72 37.01 -25.80
CA ILE A 448 -2.51 37.31 -27.01
C ILE A 448 -3.11 38.72 -26.93
N MET A 449 -3.60 39.13 -25.75
CA MET A 449 -4.28 40.41 -25.56
C MET A 449 -3.35 41.61 -25.67
N ALA A 450 -2.06 41.47 -25.33
CA ALA A 450 -1.07 42.55 -25.38
C ALA A 450 -0.93 43.17 -26.78
N GLY A 451 -1.17 42.41 -27.85
CA GLY A 451 -1.13 42.87 -29.24
C GLY A 451 -2.47 43.29 -29.82
N THR A 452 -3.51 43.46 -28.99
CA THR A 452 -4.89 43.72 -29.46
C THR A 452 -5.42 45.09 -29.09
N ARG A 453 -6.17 45.72 -30.00
CA ARG A 453 -6.86 47.00 -29.78
C ARG A 453 -8.34 46.77 -29.51
N ILE A 454 -8.87 47.39 -28.45
CA ILE A 454 -10.30 47.37 -28.13
C ILE A 454 -11.05 48.33 -29.07
N ILE A 455 -12.15 47.85 -29.64
CA ILE A 455 -13.12 48.63 -30.41
C ILE A 455 -14.54 48.36 -29.89
N SER A 456 -15.46 49.28 -30.14
CA SER A 456 -16.84 49.19 -29.64
C SER A 456 -17.71 48.18 -30.39
N GLU A 457 -17.48 47.98 -31.69
CA GLU A 457 -18.28 47.08 -32.53
C GLU A 457 -17.41 46.34 -33.56
N ALA A 458 -17.79 45.10 -33.89
CA ALA A 458 -17.06 44.26 -34.85
C ALA A 458 -17.27 44.75 -36.30
N PRO A 459 -16.19 44.99 -37.08
CA PRO A 459 -16.31 45.41 -38.47
C PRO A 459 -17.02 44.36 -39.35
N PRO A 460 -17.69 44.78 -40.44
CA PRO A 460 -18.28 43.84 -41.39
C PRO A 460 -17.25 42.82 -41.90
N GLY A 461 -17.60 41.53 -41.82
CA GLY A 461 -16.72 40.44 -42.21
C GLY A 461 -15.81 39.88 -41.11
N PHE A 462 -15.92 40.40 -39.87
CA PHE A 462 -15.26 39.85 -38.69
C PHE A 462 -16.29 39.34 -37.67
N LYS A 463 -15.91 38.35 -36.87
CA LYS A 463 -16.71 37.83 -35.75
C LYS A 463 -15.82 37.56 -34.53
N PRO A 464 -16.36 37.71 -33.30
CA PRO A 464 -15.68 37.27 -32.09
C PRO A 464 -15.31 35.79 -32.18
N LEU A 465 -14.13 35.44 -31.68
CA LEU A 465 -13.62 34.07 -31.66
C LEU A 465 -14.55 33.09 -30.95
N SER A 466 -15.27 33.57 -29.92
CA SER A 466 -16.30 32.83 -29.19
C SER A 466 -17.44 32.34 -30.09
N GLN A 467 -17.74 33.08 -31.18
CA GLN A 467 -18.78 32.74 -32.15
C GLN A 467 -18.28 31.86 -33.30
N VAL A 468 -16.96 31.67 -33.43
CA VAL A 468 -16.37 30.84 -34.48
C VAL A 468 -16.46 29.36 -34.11
N ARG A 469 -17.38 28.66 -34.79
CA ARG A 469 -17.46 27.19 -34.66
C ARG A 469 -16.27 26.54 -35.36
N ARG A 470 -15.56 25.67 -34.63
CA ARG A 470 -14.58 24.76 -35.24
C ARG A 470 -15.30 23.84 -36.22
N THR A 471 -14.93 23.95 -37.49
CA THR A 471 -15.32 22.99 -38.53
C THR A 471 -14.07 22.28 -39.03
N CYS A 472 -14.22 21.25 -39.86
CA CYS A 472 -13.07 20.62 -40.54
C CYS A 472 -12.30 21.59 -41.47
N LYS A 473 -12.79 22.81 -41.65
CA LYS A 473 -12.28 23.85 -42.56
C LYS A 473 -11.82 25.11 -41.84
N THR A 474 -11.98 25.18 -40.52
CA THR A 474 -11.58 26.31 -39.70
C THR A 474 -10.78 25.81 -38.52
N ASN A 475 -9.52 26.25 -38.43
CA ASN A 475 -8.70 26.10 -37.24
C ASN A 475 -8.69 27.45 -36.50
N PRO A 476 -9.45 27.59 -35.40
CA PRO A 476 -9.48 28.83 -34.62
C PRO A 476 -8.10 29.33 -34.20
N ALA A 477 -7.17 28.43 -33.89
CA ALA A 477 -5.81 28.81 -33.50
C ALA A 477 -5.03 29.45 -34.66
N ALA A 478 -5.19 28.92 -35.88
CA ALA A 478 -4.54 29.49 -37.06
C ALA A 478 -5.09 30.88 -37.40
N LEU A 479 -6.40 31.10 -37.19
CA LEU A 479 -7.02 32.42 -37.40
C LEU A 479 -6.50 33.44 -36.40
N VAL A 480 -6.34 33.06 -35.12
CA VAL A 480 -5.77 33.95 -34.11
C VAL A 480 -4.30 34.25 -34.43
N ALA A 481 -3.52 33.25 -34.84
CA ALA A 481 -2.13 33.46 -35.24
C ALA A 481 -1.99 34.38 -36.47
N GLU A 482 -2.85 34.21 -37.48
CA GLU A 482 -2.90 35.06 -38.68
C GLU A 482 -3.22 36.51 -38.31
N GLU A 483 -4.19 36.72 -37.41
CA GLU A 483 -4.56 38.06 -36.94
C GLU A 483 -3.48 38.72 -36.08
N LEU A 484 -2.79 37.96 -35.22
CA LEU A 484 -1.66 38.48 -34.45
C LEU A 484 -0.46 38.90 -35.32
N GLN A 485 -0.37 38.39 -36.55
CA GLN A 485 0.69 38.74 -37.50
C GLN A 485 0.33 39.95 -38.39
N ARG A 486 -0.88 40.50 -38.27
CA ARG A 486 -1.26 41.66 -39.10
C ARG A 486 -0.54 42.92 -38.65
N PRO A 487 -0.08 43.76 -39.59
CA PRO A 487 0.61 45.00 -39.27
C PRO A 487 -0.26 45.99 -38.48
N ASP A 488 -1.59 45.92 -38.65
CA ASP A 488 -2.55 46.78 -37.97
C ASP A 488 -2.92 46.30 -36.55
N GLY A 489 -2.38 45.14 -36.13
CA GLY A 489 -2.72 44.47 -34.88
C GLY A 489 -4.10 43.80 -34.90
N ALA A 490 -4.32 42.87 -33.98
CA ALA A 490 -5.62 42.20 -33.85
C ALA A 490 -6.64 43.12 -33.13
N LEU A 491 -7.92 42.97 -33.45
CA LEU A 491 -9.01 43.75 -32.85
C LEU A 491 -9.78 42.92 -31.83
N ARG A 492 -10.36 43.55 -30.80
CA ARG A 492 -11.24 42.88 -29.83
C ARG A 492 -12.39 43.78 -29.36
N VAL A 493 -13.48 43.17 -28.90
CA VAL A 493 -14.67 43.88 -28.39
C VAL A 493 -14.89 43.75 -26.88
N GLY A 494 -14.03 43.00 -26.17
CA GLY A 494 -14.15 42.71 -24.74
C GLY A 494 -12.82 42.21 -24.16
N ASP A 495 -12.82 41.79 -22.90
CA ASP A 495 -11.61 41.48 -22.11
C ASP A 495 -11.19 40.01 -22.12
N ARG A 496 -11.94 39.14 -22.78
CA ARG A 496 -11.62 37.72 -22.88
C ARG A 496 -11.01 37.40 -24.24
N LEU A 497 -10.26 36.30 -24.30
CA LEU A 497 -9.74 35.79 -25.57
C LEU A 497 -10.85 35.50 -26.60
N GLY A 498 -12.03 35.09 -26.11
CA GLY A 498 -13.23 34.92 -26.93
C GLY A 498 -13.70 36.16 -27.68
N ASP A 499 -13.30 37.35 -27.23
CA ASP A 499 -13.73 38.63 -27.80
C ASP A 499 -12.78 39.15 -28.88
N VAL A 500 -11.69 38.43 -29.16
CA VAL A 500 -10.81 38.70 -30.31
C VAL A 500 -11.57 38.47 -31.59
N LEU A 501 -11.49 39.46 -32.48
CA LEU A 501 -12.15 39.42 -33.77
C LEU A 501 -11.28 38.68 -34.78
N VAL A 502 -11.88 37.72 -35.48
CA VAL A 502 -11.26 36.98 -36.58
C VAL A 502 -12.14 37.04 -37.83
N PRO A 503 -11.57 36.89 -39.04
CA PRO A 503 -12.35 36.96 -40.28
C PRO A 503 -13.45 35.89 -40.33
N ASP A 504 -14.65 36.27 -40.76
CA ASP A 504 -15.81 35.37 -40.85
C ASP A 504 -15.55 34.29 -41.93
N PRO A 505 -15.40 33.01 -41.53
CA PRO A 505 -15.13 31.93 -42.47
C PRO A 505 -16.26 31.72 -43.49
N GLN A 506 -17.49 32.16 -43.17
CA GLN A 506 -18.65 32.02 -44.05
C GLN A 506 -18.67 33.06 -45.18
N ALA A 507 -17.92 34.15 -45.07
CA ALA A 507 -17.84 35.17 -46.12
C ALA A 507 -17.05 34.68 -47.36
N ARG A 508 -16.25 33.62 -47.25
CA ARG A 508 -15.54 32.98 -48.39
C ARG A 508 -16.51 32.12 -49.22
N LYS A 509 -17.20 32.73 -50.19
CA LYS A 509 -18.24 32.13 -51.04
C LYS A 509 -17.77 31.04 -52.04
N ASP A 510 -16.47 30.82 -52.26
CA ASP A 510 -15.98 29.91 -53.33
C ASP A 510 -15.88 28.41 -53.01
N MET A 511 -16.47 27.98 -51.89
CA MET A 511 -16.22 26.64 -51.34
C MET A 511 -17.20 25.54 -51.81
N ALA A 512 -18.19 25.89 -52.64
CA ALA A 512 -19.05 24.94 -53.32
C ALA A 512 -18.37 24.35 -54.57
N ALA A 513 -17.67 25.19 -55.36
CA ALA A 513 -16.91 24.78 -56.54
C ALA A 513 -15.72 23.85 -56.19
N ALA A 514 -15.04 24.08 -55.06
CA ALA A 514 -13.97 23.22 -54.57
C ALA A 514 -14.43 21.80 -54.14
N ARG A 515 -15.73 21.57 -53.91
CA ARG A 515 -16.27 20.24 -53.59
C ARG A 515 -16.48 19.37 -54.83
N ALA A 516 -16.84 19.97 -55.96
CA ALA A 516 -17.00 19.25 -57.23
C ALA A 516 -15.64 18.81 -57.81
N ALA A 517 -14.59 19.63 -57.68
CA ALA A 517 -13.24 19.30 -58.15
C ALA A 517 -12.55 18.15 -57.36
N ARG A 518 -13.05 17.80 -56.17
CA ARG A 518 -12.40 16.82 -55.26
C ARG A 518 -12.48 15.36 -55.74
N TRP A 519 -13.31 15.08 -56.75
CA TRP A 519 -13.62 13.72 -57.23
C TRP A 519 -12.75 13.24 -58.41
N VAL A 520 -11.90 14.10 -58.99
CA VAL A 520 -11.14 13.77 -60.21
C VAL A 520 -9.64 13.49 -59.94
N HIS A 521 -9.17 13.60 -58.69
CA HIS A 521 -7.74 13.42 -58.42
C HIS A 521 -7.33 11.94 -58.27
N PRO A 522 -6.28 11.49 -58.99
CA PRO A 522 -5.75 10.13 -58.86
C PRO A 522 -5.22 9.86 -57.44
N GLY A 523 -5.47 8.65 -56.93
CA GLY A 523 -4.95 8.17 -55.64
C GLY A 523 -6.01 7.98 -54.54
N LEU A 524 -5.62 7.24 -53.50
CA LEU A 524 -6.47 6.83 -52.39
C LEU A 524 -6.39 7.83 -51.22
N SER A 525 -7.51 8.00 -50.51
CA SER A 525 -7.47 8.63 -49.18
C SER A 525 -6.79 7.71 -48.15
N ARG A 526 -6.35 8.26 -47.02
CA ARG A 526 -5.82 7.47 -45.89
C ARG A 526 -6.84 6.44 -45.40
N ALA A 527 -8.09 6.85 -45.24
CA ALA A 527 -9.20 5.96 -44.90
C ALA A 527 -9.42 4.82 -45.92
N ALA A 528 -9.33 5.10 -47.22
CA ALA A 528 -9.44 4.07 -48.26
C ALA A 528 -8.23 3.11 -48.24
N ALA A 529 -7.02 3.65 -48.08
CA ALA A 529 -5.80 2.85 -47.94
C ALA A 529 -5.83 1.97 -46.69
N ALA A 530 -6.36 2.49 -45.57
CA ALA A 530 -6.54 1.77 -44.32
C ALA A 530 -7.48 0.56 -44.49
N LYS A 531 -8.64 0.74 -45.13
CA LYS A 531 -9.54 -0.37 -45.49
C LYS A 531 -8.87 -1.39 -46.41
N MET A 532 -8.15 -0.93 -47.43
CA MET A 532 -7.45 -1.81 -48.37
C MET A 532 -6.36 -2.64 -47.68
N PHE A 533 -5.58 -2.03 -46.78
CA PHE A 533 -4.55 -2.72 -46.02
C PHE A 533 -5.14 -3.62 -44.92
N GLY A 534 -6.29 -3.25 -44.38
CA GLY A 534 -6.95 -3.97 -43.29
C GLY A 534 -6.52 -3.52 -41.89
N ASP A 535 -6.12 -2.25 -41.74
CA ASP A 535 -5.71 -1.65 -40.46
C ASP A 535 -6.20 -0.18 -40.35
N CYS A 536 -5.94 0.52 -39.25
CA CYS A 536 -6.39 1.89 -39.04
C CYS A 536 -5.51 2.95 -39.76
N GLU A 537 -6.06 4.17 -39.92
CA GLU A 537 -5.38 5.27 -40.63
C GLU A 537 -4.02 5.66 -40.01
N ALA A 538 -3.86 5.49 -38.70
CA ALA A 538 -2.61 5.77 -38.01
C ALA A 538 -1.44 4.90 -38.52
N VAL A 539 -1.73 3.65 -38.91
CA VAL A 539 -0.74 2.73 -39.51
C VAL A 539 -0.35 3.19 -40.90
N ILE A 540 -1.31 3.59 -41.72
CA ILE A 540 -1.04 4.15 -43.05
C ILE A 540 -0.18 5.40 -42.94
N ASP A 541 -0.47 6.30 -42.00
CA ASP A 541 0.35 7.48 -41.73
C ASP A 541 1.78 7.12 -41.32
N ALA A 542 1.94 6.06 -40.54
CA ALA A 542 3.26 5.59 -40.13
C ALA A 542 4.05 5.00 -41.31
N PHE A 543 3.40 4.26 -42.23
CA PHE A 543 4.03 3.82 -43.48
C PHE A 543 4.41 4.96 -44.42
N VAL A 544 3.59 6.01 -44.50
CA VAL A 544 3.93 7.22 -45.28
C VAL A 544 5.14 7.92 -44.68
N ARG A 545 5.17 8.13 -43.36
CA ARG A 545 6.32 8.75 -42.67
C ARG A 545 7.61 7.95 -42.83
N ALA A 546 7.50 6.62 -42.85
CA ALA A 546 8.64 5.73 -43.06
C ALA A 546 9.07 5.60 -44.54
N GLY A 547 8.40 6.28 -45.47
CA GLY A 547 8.70 6.20 -46.91
C GLY A 547 8.31 4.88 -47.58
N LEU A 548 7.56 4.01 -46.89
CA LEU A 548 7.10 2.72 -47.42
C LEU A 548 5.88 2.85 -48.33
N LEU A 549 5.10 3.92 -48.15
CA LEU A 549 4.01 4.29 -49.04
C LEU A 549 4.32 5.60 -49.77
N LYS A 550 4.41 5.53 -51.10
CA LYS A 550 4.52 6.72 -51.95
C LYS A 550 3.20 7.48 -51.95
N THR A 551 3.29 8.81 -51.83
CA THR A 551 2.12 9.69 -51.92
C THR A 551 2.15 10.49 -53.22
N LEU A 552 0.98 10.67 -53.83
CA LEU A 552 0.78 11.53 -54.98
C LEU A 552 0.57 12.97 -54.48
N PRO A 553 1.33 13.95 -55.02
CA PRO A 553 1.19 15.34 -54.62
C PRO A 553 -0.21 15.86 -54.98
N LYS A 554 -0.76 16.70 -54.10
CA LYS A 554 -2.04 17.35 -54.31
C LYS A 554 -1.86 18.86 -54.08
N ALA A 555 -2.36 19.68 -55.00
CA ALA A 555 -2.58 21.10 -54.74
C ALA A 555 -3.63 21.24 -53.62
N GLY A 556 -3.18 21.44 -52.37
CA GLY A 556 -4.04 21.60 -51.20
C GLY A 556 -3.99 20.45 -50.19
N ALA A 557 -3.19 20.69 -49.15
CA ALA A 557 -3.15 20.18 -47.76
C ALA A 557 -3.15 18.68 -47.44
N SER A 558 -3.46 17.76 -48.36
CA SER A 558 -3.33 16.33 -48.06
C SER A 558 -2.91 15.52 -49.27
N SER A 559 -1.69 14.99 -49.25
CA SER A 559 -1.21 14.01 -50.22
C SER A 559 -2.08 12.75 -50.20
N ARG A 560 -2.28 12.13 -51.37
CA ARG A 560 -3.05 10.88 -51.54
C ARG A 560 -2.10 9.70 -51.64
N ILE A 561 -2.54 8.51 -51.24
CA ILE A 561 -1.70 7.31 -51.34
C ILE A 561 -1.70 6.80 -52.79
N CYS A 562 -0.52 6.49 -53.33
CA CYS A 562 -0.39 5.85 -54.64
C CYS A 562 -0.92 4.41 -54.57
N PRO A 563 -1.94 4.01 -55.36
CA PRO A 563 -2.51 2.67 -55.31
C PRO A 563 -1.48 1.57 -55.59
N ALA A 564 -0.58 1.77 -56.56
CA ALA A 564 0.47 0.81 -56.89
C ALA A 564 1.43 0.59 -55.71
N SER A 565 1.80 1.65 -54.99
CA SER A 565 2.64 1.55 -53.80
C SER A 565 1.96 0.79 -52.67
N LEU A 566 0.65 0.97 -52.49
CA LEU A 566 -0.11 0.24 -51.48
C LEU A 566 -0.26 -1.24 -51.83
N ASN A 567 -0.49 -1.56 -53.10
CA ASN A 567 -0.57 -2.94 -53.56
C ASN A 567 0.77 -3.67 -53.36
N GLY A 568 1.90 -3.06 -53.76
CA GLY A 568 3.22 -3.64 -53.51
C GLY A 568 3.53 -3.82 -52.02
N LEU A 569 3.05 -2.90 -51.16
CA LEU A 569 3.13 -3.09 -49.70
C LEU A 569 2.30 -4.29 -49.25
N ARG A 570 1.06 -4.43 -49.73
CA ARG A 570 0.14 -5.53 -49.37
C ARG A 570 0.62 -6.89 -49.85
N GLU A 571 1.30 -6.98 -50.99
CA GLU A 571 1.86 -8.23 -51.50
C GLU A 571 2.94 -8.78 -50.55
N ARG A 572 3.69 -7.90 -49.89
CA ARG A 572 4.79 -8.29 -49.01
C ARG A 572 4.41 -8.33 -47.54
N TRP A 573 3.57 -7.41 -47.09
CA TRP A 573 3.26 -7.17 -45.68
C TRP A 573 1.76 -7.30 -45.39
N ALA A 574 1.46 -7.82 -44.21
CA ALA A 574 0.10 -7.99 -43.70
C ALA A 574 -0.05 -7.43 -42.27
N PRO A 575 -1.24 -6.94 -41.88
CA PRO A 575 -1.51 -6.59 -40.50
C PRO A 575 -1.36 -7.80 -39.58
N VAL A 576 -0.68 -7.67 -38.45
CA VAL A 576 -0.48 -8.77 -37.49
C VAL A 576 -1.80 -9.39 -36.99
N SER A 577 -2.87 -8.60 -36.94
CA SER A 577 -4.18 -9.05 -36.48
C SER A 577 -4.73 -10.23 -37.29
N ILE A 578 -4.34 -10.39 -38.56
CA ILE A 578 -4.87 -11.47 -39.41
C ILE A 578 -4.34 -12.85 -39.02
N TYR A 579 -3.18 -12.93 -38.34
CA TYR A 579 -2.58 -14.20 -37.91
C TYR A 579 -2.90 -14.57 -36.45
N LYS A 580 -3.72 -13.78 -35.76
CA LYS A 580 -4.02 -13.96 -34.33
C LYS A 580 -4.60 -15.35 -34.03
N GLY A 581 -5.48 -15.87 -34.88
CA GLY A 581 -6.13 -17.18 -34.69
C GLY A 581 -5.15 -18.35 -34.59
N PHE A 582 -4.00 -18.27 -35.25
CA PHE A 582 -2.99 -19.34 -35.29
C PHE A 582 -2.07 -19.39 -34.06
N LEU A 583 -2.14 -18.37 -33.20
CA LEU A 583 -1.23 -18.24 -32.06
C LEU A 583 -1.86 -18.66 -30.73
N GLY A 584 -3.17 -18.88 -30.69
CA GLY A 584 -3.89 -19.23 -29.45
C GLY A 584 -3.80 -18.16 -28.35
N VAL A 585 -3.44 -16.92 -28.70
CA VAL A 585 -3.22 -15.83 -27.74
C VAL A 585 -4.52 -15.06 -27.45
N ALA A 586 -4.73 -14.76 -26.18
CA ALA A 586 -5.90 -14.01 -25.71
C ALA A 586 -6.00 -12.59 -26.33
N LEU A 587 -7.22 -12.06 -26.38
CA LEU A 587 -7.52 -10.67 -26.76
C LEU A 587 -6.66 -9.69 -25.93
N GLY A 588 -5.76 -8.96 -26.58
CA GLY A 588 -4.90 -7.95 -25.95
C GLY A 588 -3.43 -8.35 -25.76
N ALA A 589 -3.07 -9.61 -26.02
CA ALA A 589 -1.66 -10.04 -26.07
C ALA A 589 -0.91 -9.35 -27.22
N ASN A 590 0.40 -9.11 -27.06
CA ASN A 590 1.24 -8.52 -28.09
C ASN A 590 1.55 -9.56 -29.19
N VAL A 591 0.58 -9.78 -30.08
CA VAL A 591 0.63 -10.74 -31.20
C VAL A 591 1.90 -10.56 -32.03
N GLY A 592 2.35 -9.31 -32.24
CA GLY A 592 3.58 -9.00 -32.97
C GLY A 592 4.83 -9.57 -32.28
N LYS A 593 4.93 -9.40 -30.96
CA LYS A 593 6.01 -9.99 -30.16
C LYS A 593 5.99 -11.51 -30.20
N CYS A 594 4.80 -12.13 -30.16
CA CYS A 594 4.66 -13.58 -30.28
C CYS A 594 5.15 -14.09 -31.64
N LEU A 595 4.74 -13.44 -32.74
CA LEU A 595 5.21 -13.78 -34.09
C LEU A 595 6.72 -13.57 -34.24
N SER A 596 7.24 -12.43 -33.76
CA SER A 596 8.68 -12.14 -33.75
C SER A 596 9.46 -13.21 -32.98
N SER A 597 8.97 -13.64 -31.81
CA SER A 597 9.62 -14.67 -30.99
C SER A 597 9.65 -16.05 -31.67
N ARG A 598 8.77 -16.28 -32.65
CA ARG A 598 8.76 -17.49 -33.48
C ARG A 598 9.56 -17.32 -34.78
N GLY A 599 10.28 -16.21 -34.95
CA GLY A 599 11.12 -15.94 -36.12
C GLY A 599 10.38 -15.30 -37.29
N VAL A 600 9.13 -14.85 -37.12
CA VAL A 600 8.44 -14.08 -38.16
C VAL A 600 9.07 -12.71 -38.27
N ARG A 601 9.39 -12.29 -39.49
CA ARG A 601 9.88 -10.94 -39.75
C ARG A 601 8.78 -9.92 -39.51
N VAL A 602 9.04 -9.08 -38.53
CA VAL A 602 8.15 -8.01 -38.10
C VAL A 602 8.69 -6.66 -38.57
N LEU A 603 7.83 -5.84 -39.16
CA LEU A 603 8.11 -4.44 -39.40
C LEU A 603 7.74 -3.64 -38.14
N GLU A 604 8.70 -3.53 -37.22
CA GLU A 604 8.55 -2.68 -36.04
C GLU A 604 8.82 -1.23 -36.44
N GLN A 605 7.78 -0.38 -36.35
CA GLN A 605 7.98 1.05 -36.54
C GLN A 605 8.11 1.76 -35.20
N ALA A 606 9.18 2.54 -35.07
CA ALA A 606 9.53 3.34 -33.90
C ALA A 606 8.46 4.34 -33.42
N LEU A 607 7.35 4.54 -34.17
CA LEU A 607 6.41 5.64 -33.94
C LEU A 607 5.04 5.20 -33.40
N LEU A 608 4.67 3.92 -33.39
CA LEU A 608 3.40 3.46 -32.81
C LEU A 608 3.58 2.11 -32.09
N PRO A 609 3.55 2.07 -30.74
CA PRO A 609 3.86 0.87 -29.94
C PRO A 609 2.85 -0.30 -30.05
N ARG A 610 1.89 -0.24 -30.99
CA ARG A 610 0.83 -1.24 -31.16
C ARG A 610 0.50 -1.59 -32.62
N SER A 611 1.15 -0.95 -33.59
CA SER A 611 0.85 -1.13 -35.01
C SER A 611 1.98 -1.88 -35.67
N VAL A 612 1.76 -3.18 -35.86
CA VAL A 612 2.78 -4.11 -36.29
C VAL A 612 2.31 -4.80 -37.56
N ALA A 613 3.14 -4.77 -38.61
CA ALA A 613 2.94 -5.56 -39.82
C ALA A 613 3.98 -6.69 -39.88
N VAL A 614 3.62 -7.80 -40.49
CA VAL A 614 4.50 -8.97 -40.67
C VAL A 614 4.68 -9.29 -42.14
N GLU A 615 5.88 -9.79 -42.48
CA GLU A 615 6.18 -10.24 -43.84
C GLU A 615 5.40 -11.53 -44.11
N ARG A 616 4.50 -11.51 -45.10
CA ARG A 616 3.56 -12.61 -45.38
C ARG A 616 4.27 -13.95 -45.60
N ALA A 617 5.31 -13.95 -46.42
CA ALA A 617 6.09 -15.16 -46.72
C ALA A 617 6.72 -15.77 -45.46
N SER A 618 7.23 -14.92 -44.55
CA SER A 618 7.80 -15.35 -43.28
C SER A 618 6.74 -15.89 -42.32
N ALA A 619 5.57 -15.23 -42.25
CA ALA A 619 4.46 -15.69 -41.42
C ALA A 619 3.92 -17.05 -41.90
N ARG A 620 3.75 -17.25 -43.22
CA ARG A 620 3.34 -18.53 -43.80
C ARG A 620 4.31 -19.67 -43.46
N ALA A 621 5.61 -19.43 -43.66
CA ALA A 621 6.64 -20.42 -43.39
C ALA A 621 6.69 -20.83 -41.90
N VAL A 622 6.61 -19.87 -40.98
CA VAL A 622 6.69 -20.12 -39.53
C VAL A 622 5.40 -20.75 -38.98
N LEU A 623 4.23 -20.33 -39.49
CA LEU A 623 2.94 -20.84 -39.02
C LEU A 623 2.52 -22.14 -39.71
N GLY A 624 3.24 -22.57 -40.76
CA GLY A 624 2.92 -23.79 -41.52
C GLY A 624 1.60 -23.67 -42.29
N ILE A 625 1.32 -22.51 -42.87
CA ILE A 625 0.09 -22.26 -43.64
C ILE A 625 0.40 -21.96 -45.10
N ASP A 626 -0.39 -22.54 -46.01
CA ASP A 626 -0.16 -22.43 -47.46
C ASP A 626 -0.62 -21.08 -48.04
N ARG A 627 -1.62 -20.45 -47.41
CA ARG A 627 -2.22 -19.18 -47.84
C ARG A 627 -2.41 -18.25 -46.65
N ASP A 628 -2.39 -16.95 -46.94
CA ASP A 628 -2.64 -15.96 -45.89
C ASP A 628 -4.12 -15.97 -45.47
N PRO A 629 -4.44 -15.68 -44.21
CA PRO A 629 -5.81 -15.75 -43.72
C PRO A 629 -6.79 -14.78 -44.41
N ASP A 630 -6.29 -13.72 -45.05
CA ASP A 630 -7.10 -12.76 -45.80
C ASP A 630 -7.24 -13.10 -47.30
N ASP A 631 -6.69 -14.22 -47.77
CA ASP A 631 -6.88 -14.72 -49.13
C ASP A 631 -8.31 -15.29 -49.29
N PRO A 632 -9.13 -14.79 -50.25
CA PRO A 632 -10.49 -15.27 -50.50
C PRO A 632 -10.63 -16.79 -50.60
N ALA A 633 -9.64 -17.47 -51.18
CA ALA A 633 -9.70 -18.91 -51.39
C ALA A 633 -9.53 -19.73 -50.10
N THR A 634 -9.17 -19.09 -48.98
CA THR A 634 -9.19 -19.75 -47.66
C THR A 634 -10.60 -19.95 -47.11
N GLY A 635 -11.60 -19.22 -47.64
CA GLY A 635 -12.96 -19.24 -47.09
C GLY A 635 -13.07 -18.75 -45.64
N SER A 636 -12.02 -18.13 -45.09
CA SER A 636 -11.98 -17.74 -43.69
C SER A 636 -12.83 -16.49 -43.41
N VAL A 637 -13.21 -16.30 -42.14
CA VAL A 637 -13.86 -15.05 -41.68
C VAL A 637 -13.01 -13.82 -42.04
N ILE A 638 -11.69 -13.93 -41.94
CA ILE A 638 -10.76 -12.81 -42.18
C ILE A 638 -10.71 -12.47 -43.67
N ALA A 639 -10.79 -13.46 -44.54
CA ALA A 639 -10.90 -13.28 -45.98
C ALA A 639 -12.22 -12.60 -46.35
N PHE A 640 -13.34 -13.03 -45.74
CA PHE A 640 -14.63 -12.37 -45.91
C PHE A 640 -14.61 -10.91 -45.42
N GLU A 641 -14.08 -10.65 -44.21
CA GLU A 641 -13.93 -9.29 -43.69
C GLU A 641 -13.12 -8.41 -44.64
N THR A 642 -12.09 -8.97 -45.28
CA THR A 642 -11.25 -8.24 -46.23
C THR A 642 -12.02 -7.92 -47.52
N ALA A 643 -12.84 -8.84 -48.02
CA ALA A 643 -13.76 -8.57 -49.13
C ALA A 643 -14.78 -7.47 -48.76
N LEU A 644 -15.32 -7.50 -47.54
CA LEU A 644 -16.24 -6.46 -47.05
C LEU A 644 -15.56 -5.08 -46.95
N LEU A 645 -14.33 -5.01 -46.46
CA LEU A 645 -13.56 -3.76 -46.43
C LEU A 645 -13.32 -3.20 -47.83
N GLN A 646 -13.09 -4.05 -48.82
CA GLN A 646 -12.96 -3.64 -50.22
C GLN A 646 -14.27 -3.07 -50.78
N ALA A 647 -15.40 -3.74 -50.51
CA ALA A 647 -16.73 -3.23 -50.88
C ALA A 647 -17.07 -1.89 -50.19
N LEU A 648 -16.46 -1.60 -49.04
CA LEU A 648 -16.61 -0.33 -48.30
C LEU A 648 -15.68 0.79 -48.79
N ILE A 649 -14.77 0.56 -49.73
CA ILE A 649 -13.85 1.61 -50.25
C ILE A 649 -14.62 2.79 -50.85
N PRO A 650 -15.65 2.59 -51.72
CA PRO A 650 -16.45 3.69 -52.25
C PRO A 650 -17.20 4.48 -51.15
N GLU A 651 -17.46 3.83 -50.02
CA GLU A 651 -18.15 4.41 -48.87
C GLU A 651 -17.20 5.21 -47.96
N LEU A 652 -16.82 6.41 -48.40
CA LEU A 652 -15.94 7.34 -47.67
C LEU A 652 -16.45 7.75 -46.28
N SER A 653 -17.69 7.41 -45.96
CA SER A 653 -18.31 7.76 -44.68
C SER A 653 -17.92 6.87 -43.52
N TRP A 654 -17.38 5.70 -43.81
CA TRP A 654 -16.90 4.73 -42.83
C TRP A 654 -15.37 4.70 -42.82
N SER A 655 -14.78 4.63 -41.63
CA SER A 655 -13.34 4.47 -41.38
C SER A 655 -13.13 3.20 -40.56
N LEU A 656 -12.05 2.46 -40.82
CA LEU A 656 -11.70 1.29 -40.02
C LEU A 656 -11.05 1.76 -38.70
N ALA A 657 -11.69 1.46 -37.58
CA ALA A 657 -11.21 1.79 -36.24
C ALA A 657 -10.38 0.63 -35.63
N GLY A 658 -10.59 -0.60 -36.08
CA GLY A 658 -9.76 -1.75 -35.67
C GLY A 658 -10.38 -3.10 -36.01
N ARG A 659 -9.58 -4.15 -35.77
CA ARG A 659 -9.92 -5.59 -35.94
C ARG A 659 -9.55 -6.35 -34.66
N SER A 660 -10.53 -6.68 -33.83
CA SER A 660 -10.30 -7.43 -32.58
C SER A 660 -11.07 -8.75 -32.52
N SER A 661 -12.34 -8.69 -32.93
CA SER A 661 -13.35 -9.75 -32.89
C SER A 661 -14.46 -9.44 -33.93
N GLY A 662 -14.04 -9.08 -35.13
CA GLY A 662 -14.86 -8.42 -36.16
C GLY A 662 -14.27 -7.08 -36.63
N LEU A 663 -14.91 -6.47 -37.63
CA LEU A 663 -14.56 -5.15 -38.14
C LEU A 663 -15.22 -4.06 -37.30
N ARG A 664 -14.43 -3.19 -36.66
CA ARG A 664 -14.95 -1.98 -36.01
C ARG A 664 -14.91 -0.82 -36.99
N LEU A 665 -16.08 -0.43 -37.49
CA LEU A 665 -16.25 0.67 -38.43
C LEU A 665 -16.75 1.91 -37.70
N ARG A 666 -16.12 3.06 -37.95
CA ARG A 666 -16.50 4.34 -37.35
C ARG A 666 -16.89 5.34 -38.42
N THR A 667 -17.94 6.11 -38.21
CA THR A 667 -18.29 7.20 -39.14
C THR A 667 -17.28 8.34 -39.06
N SER A 668 -17.16 9.14 -40.13
CA SER A 668 -16.21 10.27 -40.18
C SER A 668 -16.39 11.35 -39.09
N LYS A 669 -17.55 11.37 -38.42
CA LYS A 669 -17.82 12.25 -37.27
C LYS A 669 -17.64 11.57 -35.90
N ALA A 670 -17.19 10.33 -35.88
CA ALA A 670 -17.10 9.48 -34.68
C ALA A 670 -18.44 9.25 -33.95
N GLU A 671 -19.57 9.49 -34.62
CA GLU A 671 -20.92 9.41 -34.02
C GLU A 671 -21.41 7.95 -33.83
N ILE A 672 -20.91 7.01 -34.64
CA ILE A 672 -21.37 5.62 -34.66
C ILE A 672 -20.15 4.70 -34.81
N VAL A 673 -20.06 3.69 -33.93
CA VAL A 673 -19.15 2.56 -34.09
C VAL A 673 -19.98 1.30 -34.30
N VAL A 674 -19.79 0.63 -35.43
CA VAL A 674 -20.44 -0.65 -35.74
C VAL A 674 -19.38 -1.74 -35.68
N LEU A 675 -19.63 -2.80 -34.91
CA LEU A 675 -18.89 -4.05 -35.00
C LEU A 675 -19.61 -4.97 -35.98
N VAL A 676 -18.91 -5.40 -37.03
CA VAL A 676 -19.38 -6.41 -37.96
C VAL A 676 -18.70 -7.73 -37.62
N ALA A 677 -19.46 -8.71 -37.16
CA ALA A 677 -18.97 -10.04 -36.81
C ALA A 677 -19.65 -11.08 -37.71
N ALA A 678 -18.86 -11.89 -38.41
CA ALA A 678 -19.38 -12.99 -39.21
C ALA A 678 -19.23 -14.31 -38.44
N ASP A 679 -20.30 -15.10 -38.42
CA ASP A 679 -20.34 -16.46 -37.90
C ASP A 679 -20.53 -17.41 -39.09
N LEU A 680 -19.48 -18.15 -39.44
CA LEU A 680 -19.52 -19.08 -40.56
C LEU A 680 -20.45 -20.26 -40.25
N ASP A 681 -20.40 -20.79 -39.02
CA ASP A 681 -21.14 -21.98 -38.63
C ASP A 681 -22.66 -21.73 -38.65
N GLN A 682 -23.08 -20.54 -38.23
CA GLN A 682 -24.47 -20.12 -38.26
C GLN A 682 -24.89 -19.51 -39.60
N GLY A 683 -23.93 -19.18 -40.48
CA GLY A 683 -24.20 -18.48 -41.73
C GLY A 683 -24.90 -17.14 -41.49
N VAL A 684 -24.43 -16.34 -40.52
CA VAL A 684 -25.00 -15.02 -40.19
C VAL A 684 -23.91 -13.95 -40.06
N VAL A 685 -24.28 -12.69 -40.31
CA VAL A 685 -23.45 -11.52 -40.02
C VAL A 685 -24.18 -10.59 -39.06
N ASP A 686 -23.62 -10.37 -37.89
CA ASP A 686 -24.15 -9.50 -36.85
C ASP A 686 -23.56 -8.09 -36.97
N LEU A 687 -24.44 -7.07 -36.97
CA LEU A 687 -24.12 -5.65 -36.93
C LEU A 687 -24.45 -5.10 -35.54
N ILE A 688 -23.43 -4.84 -34.74
CA ILE A 688 -23.58 -4.45 -33.32
C ILE A 688 -23.16 -2.98 -33.16
N LEU A 689 -24.04 -2.14 -32.60
CA LEU A 689 -23.68 -0.76 -32.25
C LEU A 689 -22.86 -0.73 -30.97
N ALA A 690 -21.60 -0.31 -31.06
CA ALA A 690 -20.72 -0.19 -29.90
C ALA A 690 -20.82 1.20 -29.27
N GLY A 691 -21.51 1.30 -28.13
CA GLY A 691 -21.42 2.44 -27.21
C GLY A 691 -20.05 2.48 -26.51
N GLY A 692 -19.59 3.67 -26.11
CA GLY A 692 -18.20 4.00 -25.74
C GLY A 692 -17.46 3.20 -24.65
N ARG A 693 -18.03 2.13 -24.07
CA ARG A 693 -17.31 1.10 -23.28
C ARG A 693 -18.05 -0.24 -23.42
N MET A 694 -17.44 -1.20 -24.12
CA MET A 694 -17.96 -2.57 -24.22
C MET A 694 -17.44 -3.39 -23.03
N ASP A 695 -18.29 -3.64 -22.04
CA ASP A 695 -18.04 -4.66 -21.00
C ASP A 695 -19.31 -5.45 -20.60
N ARG A 696 -20.42 -5.36 -21.34
CA ARG A 696 -21.61 -6.23 -21.15
C ARG A 696 -22.23 -6.59 -22.50
N HIS A 697 -22.84 -7.78 -22.58
CA HIS A 697 -23.54 -8.30 -23.75
C HIS A 697 -24.37 -7.19 -24.43
N VAL A 698 -24.08 -6.95 -25.71
CA VAL A 698 -24.81 -6.00 -26.54
C VAL A 698 -25.51 -6.83 -27.61
N ASP A 699 -26.84 -6.81 -27.62
CA ASP A 699 -27.61 -7.49 -28.65
C ASP A 699 -27.31 -6.88 -30.04
N PRO A 700 -27.25 -7.72 -31.09
CA PRO A 700 -27.06 -7.24 -32.45
C PRO A 700 -28.22 -6.33 -32.85
N VAL A 701 -27.89 -5.18 -33.41
CA VAL A 701 -28.87 -4.19 -33.88
C VAL A 701 -29.50 -4.64 -35.19
N CYS A 702 -28.75 -5.43 -35.96
CA CYS A 702 -29.22 -6.11 -37.15
C CYS A 702 -28.45 -7.43 -37.29
N ARG A 703 -29.17 -8.54 -37.46
CA ARG A 703 -28.63 -9.85 -37.81
C ARG A 703 -28.98 -10.14 -39.27
N VAL A 704 -27.97 -10.26 -40.12
CA VAL A 704 -28.13 -10.49 -41.56
C VAL A 704 -27.95 -11.98 -41.85
N PRO A 705 -28.99 -12.71 -42.30
CA PRO A 705 -28.83 -14.08 -42.78
C PRO A 705 -27.86 -14.13 -43.96
N ALA A 706 -26.86 -14.98 -43.89
CA ALA A 706 -25.73 -14.99 -44.80
C ALA A 706 -25.30 -16.42 -45.16
N PRO A 707 -26.19 -17.25 -45.74
CA PRO A 707 -25.83 -18.59 -46.19
C PRO A 707 -24.68 -18.57 -47.21
N GLU A 708 -24.49 -17.44 -47.91
CA GLU A 708 -23.40 -17.21 -48.85
C GLU A 708 -22.02 -17.17 -48.17
N LEU A 709 -21.92 -17.09 -46.83
CA LEU A 709 -20.63 -17.17 -46.13
C LEU A 709 -19.89 -18.49 -46.42
N GLN A 710 -20.64 -19.56 -46.68
CA GLN A 710 -20.11 -20.90 -46.96
C GLN A 710 -19.57 -21.06 -48.39
N ASP A 711 -19.91 -20.15 -49.32
CA ASP A 711 -19.42 -20.18 -50.70
C ASP A 711 -18.83 -18.82 -51.09
N VAL A 712 -17.51 -18.78 -51.29
CA VAL A 712 -16.75 -17.57 -51.67
C VAL A 712 -17.34 -16.89 -52.91
N ARG A 713 -17.99 -17.64 -53.82
CA ARG A 713 -18.65 -17.08 -55.02
C ARG A 713 -19.83 -16.17 -54.67
N GLY A 714 -20.47 -16.38 -53.52
CA GLY A 714 -21.58 -15.57 -53.02
C GLY A 714 -21.17 -14.29 -52.28
N TRP A 715 -19.90 -14.15 -51.89
CA TRP A 715 -19.42 -13.00 -51.11
C TRP A 715 -19.64 -11.62 -51.75
N PRO A 716 -19.51 -11.42 -53.08
CA PRO A 716 -19.79 -10.12 -53.70
C PRO A 716 -21.24 -9.65 -53.49
N ALA A 717 -22.21 -10.57 -53.55
CA ALA A 717 -23.62 -10.26 -53.30
C ALA A 717 -23.87 -9.96 -51.82
N LEU A 718 -23.30 -10.77 -50.92
CA LEU A 718 -23.43 -10.61 -49.48
C LEU A 718 -22.80 -9.30 -48.98
N THR A 719 -21.59 -8.97 -49.42
CA THR A 719 -20.91 -7.71 -49.04
C THR A 719 -21.71 -6.49 -49.51
N LYS A 720 -22.29 -6.53 -50.72
CA LYS A 720 -23.17 -5.46 -51.22
C LYS A 720 -24.42 -5.27 -50.33
N ARG A 721 -25.03 -6.37 -49.86
CA ARG A 721 -26.15 -6.34 -48.91
C ARG A 721 -25.75 -5.70 -47.58
N ILE A 722 -24.64 -6.14 -46.98
CA ILE A 722 -24.14 -5.58 -45.71
C ILE A 722 -23.81 -4.10 -45.83
N VAL A 723 -23.20 -3.68 -46.95
CA VAL A 723 -22.93 -2.25 -47.21
C VAL A 723 -24.23 -1.44 -47.28
N ALA A 724 -25.30 -1.99 -47.87
CA ALA A 724 -26.61 -1.34 -47.87
C ALA A 724 -27.18 -1.19 -46.45
N GLU A 725 -27.09 -2.23 -45.62
CA GLU A 725 -27.51 -2.18 -44.21
C GLU A 725 -26.72 -1.13 -43.41
N LEU A 726 -25.40 -1.07 -43.60
CA LEU A 726 -24.57 -0.03 -42.97
C LEU A 726 -24.98 1.38 -43.40
N ARG A 727 -25.37 1.59 -44.67
CA ARG A 727 -25.90 2.88 -45.14
C ARG A 727 -27.22 3.21 -44.43
N GLN A 728 -28.12 2.24 -44.32
CA GLN A 728 -29.42 2.40 -43.65
C GLN A 728 -29.26 2.70 -42.15
N LEU A 729 -28.40 1.97 -41.44
CA LEU A 729 -28.10 2.23 -40.03
C LEU A 729 -27.60 3.66 -39.82
N ARG A 730 -26.72 4.14 -40.71
CA ARG A 730 -26.22 5.51 -40.65
C ARG A 730 -27.30 6.56 -40.91
N SER A 731 -28.22 6.34 -41.87
CA SER A 731 -29.31 7.28 -42.12
C SER A 731 -30.30 7.33 -40.96
N SER A 732 -30.67 6.18 -40.41
CA SER A 732 -31.59 6.09 -39.27
C SER A 732 -31.05 6.77 -38.01
N TYR A 733 -29.74 6.68 -37.76
CA TYR A 733 -29.13 7.33 -36.59
C TYR A 733 -29.05 8.85 -36.70
N LYS A 734 -28.91 9.40 -37.92
CA LYS A 734 -28.94 10.85 -38.13
C LYS A 734 -30.29 11.50 -37.79
N VAL A 735 -31.39 10.74 -37.88
CA VAL A 735 -32.75 11.23 -37.61
C VAL A 735 -33.05 11.25 -36.11
N ARG A 736 -32.45 10.35 -35.32
CA ARG A 736 -32.66 10.28 -33.87
C ARG A 736 -31.82 11.28 -33.05
N THR A 737 -30.76 11.85 -33.59
CA THR A 737 -29.96 12.87 -32.89
C THR A 737 -30.48 14.29 -33.05
N SER A 738 -31.58 14.47 -33.78
CA SER A 738 -32.34 15.72 -33.93
C SER A 738 -33.67 15.68 -33.15
N PHE A 739 -33.62 15.42 -31.84
CA PHE A 739 -34.75 15.70 -30.93
C PHE A 739 -34.65 17.13 -30.38
N PRO A 740 -35.79 17.81 -30.11
CA PRO A 740 -35.82 19.19 -29.67
C PRO A 740 -35.25 19.29 -28.25
N SER A 741 -34.54 20.39 -27.99
CA SER A 741 -34.03 20.73 -26.66
C SER A 741 -35.19 20.93 -25.69
N GLU A 742 -35.57 19.88 -24.96
CA GLU A 742 -36.47 20.03 -23.82
C GLU A 742 -35.73 20.75 -22.68
N ASN A 743 -36.30 21.90 -22.31
CA ASN A 743 -35.96 22.71 -21.15
C ASN A 743 -35.93 21.83 -19.89
N ARG A 744 -34.75 21.69 -19.30
CA ARG A 744 -34.63 21.30 -17.89
C ARG A 744 -34.93 22.53 -17.02
N ALA A 745 -36.17 22.64 -16.57
CA ALA A 745 -36.47 23.32 -15.32
C ALA A 745 -35.81 22.54 -14.17
N GLY A 746 -35.12 23.24 -13.27
CA GLY A 746 -34.50 22.66 -12.08
C GLY A 746 -35.54 22.32 -10.99
N PRO A 747 -35.18 21.48 -10.01
CA PRO A 747 -35.97 21.34 -8.79
C PRO A 747 -35.51 22.36 -7.73
N PRO A 748 -36.34 22.63 -6.69
CA PRO A 748 -36.05 23.60 -5.63
C PRO A 748 -34.86 23.21 -4.75
#